data_AF-B0D7Y1-F1
#
_entry.id   AF-B0D7Y1-F1
#
_cell.length_a   1.000
_cell.length_b   1.000
_cell.length_c   1.000
_cell.angle_alpha   90.00
_cell.angle_beta   90.00
_cell.angle_gamma   90.00
#
_symmetry.space_group_name_H-M   'P 1'
#
loop_
_entity.id
_entity.type
_entity.pdbx_description
1 polymer ?
#
loop_
_entity_poly.entity_id
_entity_poly.type
_entity_poly.pdbx_seq_one_letter_code
_entity_poly.pdbx_strand_id
1 'polypeptide(L)'
;PYQTMSADLSSLLASSRGLTSHLSRPDLPSVNLSLDQIEALSRRLVSRQPGTSSDADRACVNYLLAQAQVDASHLSSSIAHLNTSTTFSPLQPLQDTDVSGYLRVAHEQNLISTIEEGRKETQEEFYRVLEERSQRDWEAKKKHIFEELGGRVGGDNRAISELRSSTHGKSSLLVSYPSLDPTTLIFLNFVLSLQMQSKMMAYDRVISDLNAARLRRTSFPVVHALIEASLAVSHDPRSSQITQNFHILSKITAEPPALPPIEHAGAHVLNAPLFERKYARVYLGDPESRDAIALRRQIARGAREALEEQYWDIVERTVQARPVEARLGGDPSIANKVRAFLLVRYYRNGEWEDRIELLAGQPLWAKLFYLVRTGHVQEALNEAMSAQQAIEHREPSFVNHFRAWTESLDRRLPKPHRDHLQAVYNAHMLHSSTADPFKLALYKLMARLEPSRRSVPQVTTTTEDWLWYQLAMVEEEEDGGLRALADVLLGYGERHFDGPANQPGSHRGVWAGVLLMCGQFERAVAALWEHQETEIEAVHLAIALAYHGLLRAPSRAETSDMTPLSLSPASLPALSMSTLIWRYVRQFVKMDAKEALQYVYCVCLCGDQGDSIGKEQVESAWDLTRRIIVQANSGPGWEELVGGFRPDGSRFSGVIEQGASLLRLEDSKQFNQEIIIRAAQHSEENDRIAEAIKLYNLASDYSTVVSCLAQALGNTISQSSPDEKARAIEKTAADILRHYERTNRAVGKNREAVIKLLRIREALNAKNSGKPDVALEIMESTDLIPLTGDVAKTTRRAEEFKDLHETLQRNLQTYLTLTMDALAAIQQRVKSSAVGDTTRQMTLSSVRRKSRSLMVFAGILKYRMSPDVYSYLARLDVEIAL
;
A
#
# COMPACT_ATOMS: atom_id res chain seq x y z
N PRO A 1 12.58 29.57 40.94
CA PRO A 1 11.53 28.67 40.41
C PRO A 1 11.05 27.57 41.37
N TYR A 2 11.86 27.13 42.34
CA TYR A 2 11.50 26.00 43.23
C TYR A 2 10.61 26.36 44.45
N GLN A 3 10.47 27.64 44.82
CA GLN A 3 9.63 28.06 45.96
C GLN A 3 8.17 28.36 45.59
N THR A 4 7.85 28.57 44.31
CA THR A 4 6.47 28.85 43.86
C THR A 4 5.64 27.58 43.67
N MET A 5 6.27 26.45 43.26
CA MET A 5 5.57 25.17 43.09
C MET A 5 5.13 24.51 44.40
N SER A 6 5.82 24.74 45.52
CA SER A 6 5.42 24.17 46.82
C SER A 6 4.16 24.84 47.38
N ALA A 7 3.94 26.11 47.07
CA ALA A 7 2.74 26.84 47.47
C ALA A 7 1.50 26.30 46.73
N ASP A 8 1.61 26.01 45.43
CA ASP A 8 0.50 25.47 44.63
C ASP A 8 0.11 24.05 45.01
N LEU A 9 1.06 23.16 45.29
CA LEU A 9 0.73 21.79 45.73
C LEU A 9 0.11 21.77 47.13
N SER A 10 0.55 22.68 48.02
CA SER A 10 -0.03 22.82 49.36
C SER A 10 -1.45 23.39 49.32
N SER A 11 -1.73 24.32 48.39
CA SER A 11 -3.06 24.88 48.18
C SER A 11 -4.01 23.84 47.57
N LEU A 12 -3.52 23.01 46.65
CA LEU A 12 -4.25 21.87 46.07
C LEU A 12 -4.58 20.79 47.10
N LEU A 13 -3.66 20.51 48.02
CA LEU A 13 -3.88 19.56 49.10
C LEU A 13 -4.88 20.11 50.13
N ALA A 14 -4.83 21.41 50.43
CA ALA A 14 -5.80 22.08 51.29
C ALA A 14 -7.20 22.12 50.65
N SER A 15 -7.30 22.40 49.35
CA SER A 15 -8.57 22.41 48.62
C SER A 15 -9.18 21.00 48.49
N SER A 16 -8.34 19.98 48.25
CA SER A 16 -8.75 18.57 48.24
C SER A 16 -9.30 18.12 49.60
N ARG A 17 -8.62 18.47 50.71
CA ARG A 17 -9.12 18.19 52.08
C ARG A 17 -10.42 18.96 52.38
N GLY A 18 -10.53 20.19 51.90
CA GLY A 18 -11.73 21.01 52.02
C GLY A 18 -12.96 20.39 51.34
N LEU A 19 -12.79 19.82 50.15
CA LEU A 19 -13.86 19.12 49.42
C LEU A 19 -14.38 17.88 50.15
N THR A 20 -13.52 17.16 50.87
CA THR A 20 -13.90 15.95 51.61
C THR A 20 -14.48 16.20 53.00
N SER A 21 -14.36 17.42 53.54
CA SER A 21 -14.78 17.75 54.91
C SER A 21 -16.30 17.64 55.12
N HIS A 22 -17.10 17.84 54.06
CA HIS A 22 -18.56 17.72 54.09
C HIS A 22 -19.07 16.26 54.00
N LEU A 23 -18.21 15.31 53.65
CA LEU A 23 -18.55 13.88 53.49
C LEU A 23 -18.15 13.02 54.70
N SER A 24 -17.30 13.54 55.57
CA SER A 24 -16.86 12.84 56.79
C SER A 24 -17.90 12.94 57.90
N ARG A 25 -18.59 11.82 58.20
CA ARG A 25 -19.23 11.63 59.51
C ARG A 25 -18.12 11.52 60.58
N PRO A 26 -18.31 12.09 61.79
CA PRO A 26 -17.22 12.29 62.76
C PRO A 26 -16.62 11.03 63.40
N ASP A 27 -17.13 9.82 63.14
CA ASP A 27 -16.72 8.59 63.84
C ASP A 27 -15.89 7.58 63.02
N LEU A 28 -15.34 7.95 61.85
CA LEU A 28 -14.48 7.04 61.08
C LEU A 28 -13.15 7.71 60.66
N PRO A 29 -12.00 7.03 60.85
CA PRO A 29 -10.71 7.57 60.43
C PRO A 29 -10.58 7.62 58.90
N SER A 30 -10.05 8.72 58.38
CA SER A 30 -9.76 8.92 56.96
C SER A 30 -8.67 7.96 56.49
N VAL A 31 -8.95 7.12 55.49
CA VAL A 31 -7.97 6.20 54.91
C VAL A 31 -7.27 6.90 53.74
N ASN A 32 -5.96 7.11 53.84
CA ASN A 32 -5.13 7.60 52.74
C ASN A 32 -4.70 6.41 51.88
N LEU A 33 -5.24 6.32 50.67
CA LEU A 33 -4.90 5.27 49.71
C LEU A 33 -3.62 5.63 48.95
N SER A 34 -2.77 4.63 48.69
CA SER A 34 -1.61 4.80 47.81
C SER A 34 -2.02 4.90 46.34
N LEU A 35 -1.16 5.49 45.49
CA LEU A 35 -1.42 5.65 44.04
C LEU A 35 -1.79 4.32 43.37
N ASP A 36 -1.10 3.24 43.71
CA ASP A 36 -1.37 1.90 43.17
C ASP A 36 -2.75 1.37 43.61
N GLN A 37 -3.19 1.70 44.82
CA GLN A 37 -4.52 1.33 45.30
C GLN A 37 -5.63 2.16 44.64
N ILE A 38 -5.37 3.43 44.37
CA ILE A 38 -6.28 4.32 43.63
C ILE A 38 -6.41 3.85 42.18
N GLU A 39 -5.31 3.43 41.55
CA GLU A 39 -5.32 2.86 40.21
C GLU A 39 -6.06 1.51 40.17
N ALA A 40 -5.83 0.63 41.15
CA ALA A 40 -6.55 -0.62 41.25
C ALA A 40 -8.06 -0.40 41.43
N LEU A 41 -8.46 0.59 42.24
CA LEU A 41 -9.86 0.97 42.44
C LEU A 41 -10.47 1.64 41.20
N SER A 42 -9.72 2.47 40.48
CA SER A 42 -10.20 3.08 39.23
C SER A 42 -10.44 2.01 38.17
N ARG A 43 -9.52 1.05 38.01
CA ARG A 43 -9.69 -0.12 37.14
C ARG A 43 -10.90 -0.97 37.56
N ARG A 44 -11.15 -1.12 38.87
CA ARG A 44 -12.30 -1.88 39.39
C ARG A 44 -13.63 -1.14 39.17
N LEU A 45 -13.65 0.18 39.29
CA LEU A 45 -14.82 1.01 39.01
C LEU A 45 -15.15 1.02 37.51
N VAL A 46 -14.13 1.13 36.66
CA VAL A 46 -14.28 1.02 35.20
C VAL A 46 -14.79 -0.38 34.80
N SER A 47 -14.36 -1.43 35.50
CA SER A 47 -14.85 -2.80 35.24
C SER A 47 -16.31 -3.06 35.68
N ARG A 48 -16.93 -2.15 36.45
CA ARG A 48 -18.30 -2.28 36.97
C ARG A 48 -19.36 -1.50 36.19
N GLN A 49 -19.05 -1.00 34.99
CA GLN A 49 -20.05 -0.47 34.05
C GLN A 49 -20.37 -1.49 32.94
N PRO A 50 -21.55 -2.13 32.94
CA PRO A 50 -22.14 -2.67 31.73
C PRO A 50 -22.75 -1.52 30.91
N GLY A 51 -22.48 -1.52 29.60
CA GLY A 51 -23.09 -0.59 28.66
C GLY A 51 -24.60 -0.81 28.47
N THR A 52 -25.23 0.21 27.91
CA THR A 52 -26.66 0.39 27.54
C THR A 52 -27.53 1.01 28.63
N SER A 53 -27.99 2.22 28.32
CA SER A 53 -28.76 3.14 29.17
C SER A 53 -30.23 2.75 29.22
N SER A 54 -30.74 2.45 30.41
CA SER A 54 -32.19 2.48 30.69
C SER A 54 -32.60 3.91 31.08
N ASP A 55 -33.78 4.36 30.63
CA ASP A 55 -34.32 5.70 30.95
C ASP A 55 -34.50 5.94 32.46
N ALA A 56 -34.58 4.87 33.27
CA ALA A 56 -34.69 4.94 34.72
C ALA A 56 -33.38 5.46 35.38
N ASP A 57 -32.22 5.13 34.80
CA ASP A 57 -30.92 5.54 35.34
C ASP A 57 -30.62 7.01 35.02
N ARG A 58 -31.11 7.53 33.89
CA ARG A 58 -31.05 8.97 33.57
C ARG A 58 -31.87 9.80 34.55
N ALA A 59 -33.03 9.32 34.97
CA ALA A 59 -33.84 10.00 35.98
C ALA A 59 -33.15 9.99 37.36
N CYS A 60 -32.50 8.89 37.74
CA CYS A 60 -31.76 8.80 39.00
C CYS A 60 -30.52 9.70 39.01
N VAL A 61 -29.78 9.78 37.90
CA VAL A 61 -28.63 10.69 37.75
C VAL A 61 -29.07 12.16 37.76
N ASN A 62 -30.17 12.49 37.06
CA ASN A 62 -30.71 13.86 37.08
C ASN A 62 -31.25 14.24 38.47
N TYR A 63 -31.82 13.31 39.21
CA TYR A 63 -32.29 13.52 40.58
C TYR A 63 -31.12 13.72 41.57
N LEU A 64 -30.04 12.95 41.42
CA LEU A 64 -28.81 13.11 42.20
C LEU A 64 -28.09 14.43 41.92
N LEU A 65 -28.08 14.89 40.67
CA LEU A 65 -27.51 16.18 40.27
C LEU A 65 -28.36 17.37 40.75
N ALA A 66 -29.69 17.23 40.74
CA ALA A 66 -30.60 18.22 41.32
C ALA A 66 -30.44 18.33 42.84
N GLN A 67 -30.16 17.22 43.53
CA GLN A 67 -29.87 17.20 44.96
C GLN A 67 -28.56 17.92 45.32
N ALA A 68 -27.65 18.05 44.35
CA ALA A 68 -26.41 18.83 44.44
C ALA A 68 -26.54 20.28 43.93
N GLN A 69 -27.76 20.76 43.65
CA GLN A 69 -28.05 22.07 43.03
C GLN A 69 -27.38 22.31 41.67
N VAL A 70 -27.11 21.25 40.90
CA VAL A 70 -26.53 21.35 39.56
C VAL A 70 -27.61 21.03 38.52
N ASP A 71 -28.07 22.05 37.80
CA ASP A 71 -29.07 21.90 36.74
C ASP A 71 -28.48 21.19 35.51
N ALA A 72 -28.62 19.87 35.49
CA ALA A 72 -28.13 19.00 34.42
C ALA A 72 -28.73 19.33 33.05
N SER A 73 -29.97 19.84 33.02
CA SER A 73 -30.65 20.26 31.78
C SER A 73 -30.02 21.52 31.17
N HIS A 74 -29.63 22.50 31.99
CA HIS A 74 -28.95 23.73 31.55
C HIS A 74 -27.50 23.45 31.12
N LEU A 75 -26.82 22.53 31.81
CA LEU A 75 -25.48 22.10 31.40
C LEU A 75 -25.51 21.30 30.10
N SER A 76 -26.48 20.40 29.93
CA SER A 76 -26.63 19.64 28.69
C SER A 76 -27.00 20.53 27.50
N SER A 77 -27.81 21.58 27.69
CA SER A 77 -28.07 22.56 26.63
C SER A 77 -26.85 23.43 26.34
N SER A 78 -26.10 23.85 27.37
CA SER A 78 -24.85 24.60 27.20
C SER A 78 -23.77 23.80 26.46
N ILE A 79 -23.68 22.49 26.72
CA ILE A 79 -22.78 21.57 26.03
C ILE A 79 -23.24 21.31 24.59
N ALA A 80 -24.55 21.18 24.36
CA ALA A 80 -25.10 21.04 23.01
C ALA A 80 -24.91 22.29 22.14
N HIS A 81 -24.78 23.48 22.77
CA HIS A 81 -24.48 24.73 22.08
C HIS A 81 -22.97 24.99 21.87
N LEU A 82 -22.07 24.17 22.43
CA LEU A 82 -20.63 24.27 22.22
C LEU A 82 -20.22 23.57 20.91
N ASN A 83 -20.25 24.32 19.81
CA ASN A 83 -19.67 23.89 18.53
C ASN A 83 -18.13 23.91 18.61
N THR A 84 -17.52 22.72 18.62
CA THR A 84 -16.05 22.55 18.54
C THR A 84 -15.50 22.73 17.12
N SER A 85 -16.37 22.83 16.12
CA SER A 85 -15.99 23.07 14.72
C SER A 85 -15.63 24.54 14.43
N THR A 86 -15.95 25.46 15.33
CA THR A 86 -15.70 26.91 15.18
C THR A 86 -14.66 27.47 16.14
N THR A 87 -13.92 26.63 16.88
CA THR A 87 -12.91 27.07 17.85
C THR A 87 -11.78 27.90 17.21
N PHE A 88 -11.60 27.82 15.88
CA PHE A 88 -10.63 28.60 15.11
C PHE A 88 -11.26 29.51 14.06
N SER A 89 -12.57 29.76 14.13
CA SER A 89 -13.20 30.78 13.30
C SER A 89 -13.18 32.11 14.05
N PRO A 90 -12.87 33.26 13.40
CA PRO A 90 -12.83 34.55 14.08
C PRO A 90 -14.16 34.82 14.78
N LEU A 91 -14.08 35.14 16.08
CA LEU A 91 -15.23 35.30 16.98
C LEU A 91 -16.17 36.46 16.61
N GLN A 92 -15.84 37.26 15.60
CA GLN A 92 -16.70 38.30 15.03
C GLN A 92 -16.48 38.42 13.51
N PRO A 93 -17.54 38.43 12.69
CA PRO A 93 -17.40 38.88 11.31
C PRO A 93 -17.03 40.37 11.32
N LEU A 94 -15.84 40.70 10.82
CA LEU A 94 -15.42 42.09 10.60
C LEU A 94 -16.34 42.70 9.54
N GLN A 95 -17.03 43.80 9.87
CA GLN A 95 -17.60 44.68 8.85
C GLN A 95 -16.46 45.47 8.22
N ASP A 96 -16.50 45.65 6.89
CA ASP A 96 -15.43 46.24 6.03
C ASP A 96 -14.97 47.68 6.40
N THR A 97 -15.43 48.25 7.52
CA THR A 97 -15.10 49.61 7.96
C THR A 97 -14.40 49.72 9.32
N ASP A 98 -14.13 48.61 10.04
CA ASP A 98 -13.42 48.65 11.33
C ASP A 98 -11.92 48.31 11.20
N VAL A 99 -11.11 49.36 11.00
CA VAL A 99 -9.64 49.27 10.92
C VAL A 99 -9.02 48.78 12.25
N SER A 100 -9.64 49.11 13.38
CA SER A 100 -9.10 48.75 14.70
C SER A 100 -9.26 47.26 15.00
N GLY A 101 -10.40 46.68 14.61
CA GLY A 101 -10.65 45.24 14.65
C GLY A 101 -9.69 44.47 13.75
N TYR A 102 -9.47 44.94 12.51
CA TYR A 102 -8.54 44.31 11.58
C TYR A 102 -7.11 44.27 12.12
N LEU A 103 -6.61 45.38 12.68
CA LEU A 103 -5.25 45.44 13.24
C LEU A 103 -5.06 44.50 14.43
N ARG A 104 -6.07 44.33 15.27
CA ARG A 104 -6.01 43.39 16.40
C ARG A 104 -5.98 41.94 15.92
N VAL A 105 -6.81 41.59 14.94
CA VAL A 105 -6.80 40.25 14.33
C VAL A 105 -5.49 39.96 13.61
N ALA A 106 -4.96 40.94 12.86
CA ALA A 106 -3.66 40.79 12.19
C ALA A 106 -2.51 40.60 13.20
N HIS A 107 -2.57 41.29 14.35
CA HIS A 107 -1.60 41.12 15.43
C HIS A 107 -1.72 39.74 16.11
N GLU A 108 -2.94 39.29 16.41
CA GLU A 108 -3.18 37.94 16.96
C GLU A 108 -2.72 36.85 15.98
N GLN A 109 -2.98 37.01 14.68
CA GLN A 109 -2.52 36.09 13.64
C GLN A 109 -0.99 36.06 13.51
N ASN A 110 -0.33 37.21 13.64
CA ASN A 110 1.13 37.31 13.60
C ASN A 110 1.76 36.61 14.82
N LEU A 111 1.17 36.79 16.01
CA LEU A 111 1.58 36.06 17.22
C LEU A 111 1.44 34.55 17.04
N ILE A 112 0.33 34.07 16.48
CA ILE A 112 0.11 32.64 16.23
C ILE A 112 1.14 32.11 15.23
N SER A 113 1.36 32.82 14.11
CA SER A 113 2.37 32.45 13.12
C SER A 113 3.76 32.36 13.72
N THR A 114 4.12 33.29 14.61
CA THR A 114 5.43 33.30 15.27
C THR A 114 5.58 32.12 16.25
N ILE A 115 4.51 31.76 16.95
CA ILE A 115 4.50 30.59 17.86
C ILE A 115 4.59 29.28 17.06
N GLU A 116 3.87 29.17 15.94
CA GLU A 116 3.94 28.00 15.07
C GLU A 116 5.32 27.84 14.43
N GLU A 117 5.94 28.94 13.99
CA GLU A 117 7.30 28.95 13.47
C GLU A 117 8.31 28.54 14.55
N GLY A 118 8.20 29.08 15.77
CA GLY A 118 9.02 28.66 16.90
C GLY A 118 8.82 27.19 17.31
N ARG A 119 7.59 26.67 17.22
CA ARG A 119 7.30 25.25 17.47
C ARG A 119 7.93 24.36 16.39
N LYS A 120 7.88 24.79 15.14
CA LYS A 120 8.47 24.06 14.01
C LYS A 120 9.99 24.05 14.12
N GLU A 121 10.61 25.19 14.42
CA GLU A 121 12.05 25.32 14.61
C GLU A 121 12.54 24.46 15.79
N THR A 122 11.84 24.51 16.93
CA THR A 122 12.19 23.66 18.09
C THR A 122 12.02 22.17 17.83
N GLN A 123 11.02 21.79 17.03
CA GLN A 123 10.83 20.40 16.61
C GLN A 123 11.97 19.94 15.67
N GLU A 124 12.34 20.76 14.69
CA GLU A 124 13.45 20.48 13.77
C GLU A 124 14.79 20.39 14.52
N GLU A 125 15.04 21.30 15.46
CA GLU A 125 16.21 21.29 16.34
C GLU A 125 16.26 20.02 17.21
N PHE A 126 15.13 19.62 17.79
CA PHE A 126 15.05 18.38 18.57
C PHE A 126 15.41 17.15 17.74
N TYR A 127 14.90 17.04 16.51
CA TYR A 127 15.23 15.92 15.63
C TYR A 127 16.70 15.94 15.20
N ARG A 128 17.28 17.12 14.92
CA ARG A 128 18.71 17.25 14.61
C ARG A 128 19.59 16.79 15.78
N VAL A 129 19.28 17.23 17.00
CA VAL A 129 20.02 16.83 18.21
C VAL A 129 19.86 15.33 18.49
N LEU A 130 18.68 14.76 18.24
CA LEU A 130 18.43 13.33 18.40
C LEU A 130 19.23 12.50 17.40
N GLU A 131 19.33 12.97 16.15
CA GLU A 131 20.14 12.36 15.10
C GLU A 131 21.64 12.40 15.44
N GLU A 132 22.16 13.57 15.85
CA GLU A 132 23.56 13.70 16.29
C GLU A 132 23.90 12.80 17.48
N ARG A 133 22.98 12.68 18.44
CA ARG A 133 23.18 11.82 19.61
C ARG A 133 23.14 10.34 19.22
N SER A 134 22.20 9.96 18.35
CA SER A 134 22.11 8.61 17.81
C SER A 134 23.37 8.21 17.04
N GLN A 135 23.92 9.13 16.25
CA GLN A 135 25.17 8.92 15.51
C GLN A 135 26.36 8.71 16.46
N ARG A 136 26.46 9.53 17.51
CA ARG A 136 27.48 9.37 18.56
C ARG A 136 27.35 8.05 19.31
N ASP A 137 26.14 7.64 19.68
CA ASP A 137 25.88 6.36 20.35
C ASP A 137 26.20 5.17 19.43
N TRP A 138 25.94 5.29 18.12
CA TRP A 138 26.34 4.29 17.12
C TRP A 138 27.86 4.21 16.97
N GLU A 139 28.56 5.33 16.85
CA GLU A 139 30.03 5.35 16.76
C GLU A 139 30.67 4.75 18.02
N ALA A 140 30.11 5.04 19.20
CA ALA A 140 30.56 4.45 20.46
C ALA A 140 30.34 2.92 20.49
N LYS A 141 29.15 2.44 20.09
CA LYS A 141 28.87 1.00 20.00
C LYS A 141 29.70 0.30 18.93
N LYS A 142 29.89 0.93 17.78
CA LYS A 142 30.76 0.44 16.70
C LYS A 142 32.17 0.29 17.23
N LYS A 143 32.72 1.32 17.90
CA LYS A 143 34.05 1.24 18.50
C LYS A 143 34.15 0.13 19.55
N HIS A 144 33.14 -0.02 20.41
CA HIS A 144 33.08 -1.10 21.39
C HIS A 144 33.03 -2.49 20.73
N ILE A 145 32.24 -2.68 19.67
CA ILE A 145 32.17 -3.93 18.92
C ILE A 145 33.50 -4.20 18.21
N PHE A 146 34.14 -3.19 17.63
CA PHE A 146 35.46 -3.34 17.01
C PHE A 146 36.56 -3.62 18.04
N GLU A 147 36.46 -3.13 19.28
CA GLU A 147 37.35 -3.49 20.38
C GLU A 147 37.09 -4.93 20.88
N GLU A 148 35.82 -5.38 20.93
CA GLU A 148 35.46 -6.76 21.28
C GLU A 148 35.83 -7.78 20.20
N LEU A 149 35.69 -7.42 18.92
CA LEU A 149 36.08 -8.25 17.78
C LEU A 149 37.58 -8.18 17.48
N GLY A 150 38.22 -7.03 17.73
CA GLY A 150 39.64 -6.79 17.50
C GLY A 150 40.54 -7.18 18.68
N GLY A 151 39.96 -7.41 19.85
CA GLY A 151 40.64 -7.79 21.08
C GLY A 151 41.02 -9.27 21.20
N ARG A 152 41.27 -10.00 20.10
CA ARG A 152 41.93 -11.32 20.10
C ARG A 152 42.73 -11.54 18.82
N VAL A 153 43.83 -10.80 18.68
CA VAL A 153 44.91 -11.19 17.76
C VAL A 153 45.69 -12.32 18.42
N GLY A 154 45.40 -13.55 18.03
CA GLY A 154 46.24 -14.72 18.30
C GLY A 154 45.45 -15.98 18.71
N GLY A 155 45.32 -16.93 17.78
CA GLY A 155 45.02 -18.33 18.09
C GLY A 155 43.78 -18.91 17.43
N ASP A 156 44.00 -19.58 16.30
CA ASP A 156 43.27 -20.69 15.70
C ASP A 156 41.73 -20.65 15.52
N ASN A 157 41.37 -20.53 14.25
CA ASN A 157 40.06 -20.73 13.64
C ASN A 157 39.49 -22.13 13.91
N ARG A 158 38.65 -22.27 14.94
CA ARG A 158 37.76 -23.44 15.10
C ARG A 158 36.26 -23.09 15.13
N ALA A 159 35.90 -21.83 15.38
CA ALA A 159 34.50 -21.38 15.38
C ALA A 159 33.89 -21.14 13.99
N ILE A 160 34.70 -20.94 12.94
CA ILE A 160 34.21 -20.75 11.55
C ILE A 160 33.81 -22.09 10.90
N SER A 161 34.34 -23.22 11.39
CA SER A 161 34.04 -24.54 10.83
C SER A 161 32.71 -25.11 11.35
N GLU A 162 32.30 -24.77 12.57
CA GLU A 162 31.04 -25.25 13.15
C GLU A 162 29.82 -24.41 12.70
N LEU A 163 30.01 -23.16 12.31
CA LEU A 163 28.92 -22.32 11.75
C LEU A 163 28.56 -22.68 10.29
N ARG A 164 29.38 -23.50 9.62
CA ARG A 164 29.16 -23.95 8.24
C ARG A 164 28.40 -25.27 8.12
N SER A 165 28.16 -25.98 9.23
CA SER A 165 27.45 -27.27 9.21
C SER A 165 25.98 -27.21 9.65
N SER A 166 25.43 -26.05 10.00
CA SER A 166 24.05 -25.96 10.53
C SER A 166 23.15 -24.90 9.90
N THR A 167 23.34 -24.56 8.62
CA THR A 167 22.36 -23.76 7.86
C THR A 167 22.31 -24.21 6.41
N HIS A 168 21.45 -25.19 6.15
CA HIS A 168 21.14 -25.65 4.81
C HIS A 168 20.30 -24.59 4.08
N GLY A 169 20.94 -23.91 3.12
CA GLY A 169 20.38 -23.65 1.79
C GLY A 169 19.34 -22.54 1.63
N LYS A 170 19.81 -21.30 1.39
CA LYS A 170 19.42 -20.36 0.31
C LYS A 170 19.64 -18.91 0.77
N SER A 171 20.85 -18.41 0.60
CA SER A 171 21.15 -16.97 0.62
C SER A 171 22.36 -16.73 -0.26
N SER A 172 22.10 -16.47 -1.53
CA SER A 172 23.11 -16.04 -2.50
C SER A 172 22.43 -15.13 -3.52
N LEU A 173 21.94 -13.95 -3.12
CA LEU A 173 21.53 -12.88 -4.05
C LEU A 173 21.67 -11.44 -3.50
N LEU A 174 22.45 -11.16 -2.45
CA LEU A 174 22.60 -9.79 -1.91
C LEU A 174 23.96 -9.11 -2.16
N VAL A 175 24.66 -9.43 -3.26
CA VAL A 175 25.98 -8.80 -3.57
C VAL A 175 25.95 -7.91 -4.81
N SER A 176 24.79 -7.57 -5.37
CA SER A 176 24.74 -6.84 -6.65
C SER A 176 24.10 -5.46 -6.61
N TYR A 177 24.37 -4.60 -5.62
CA TYR A 177 24.11 -3.15 -5.75
C TYR A 177 25.10 -2.31 -4.91
N PRO A 178 26.17 -1.75 -5.51
CA PRO A 178 27.17 -0.95 -4.79
C PRO A 178 26.83 0.56 -4.70
N SER A 179 25.57 0.97 -4.87
CA SER A 179 25.21 2.39 -5.06
C SER A 179 24.09 2.93 -4.17
N LEU A 180 23.82 2.32 -3.01
CA LEU A 180 22.81 2.83 -2.07
C LEU A 180 23.46 3.46 -0.83
N ASP A 181 22.96 4.63 -0.45
CA ASP A 181 23.39 5.38 0.73
C ASP A 181 23.02 4.63 2.02
N PRO A 182 23.95 4.45 2.98
CA PRO A 182 23.69 3.82 4.27
C PRO A 182 22.48 4.36 5.04
N THR A 183 22.12 5.64 4.87
CA THR A 183 20.95 6.27 5.53
C THR A 183 19.62 5.70 5.03
N THR A 184 19.51 5.38 3.74
CA THR A 184 18.29 4.79 3.15
C THR A 184 18.04 3.34 3.60
N LEU A 185 19.09 2.55 3.83
CA LEU A 185 18.97 1.20 4.38
C LEU A 185 18.46 1.21 5.84
N ILE A 186 18.80 2.24 6.60
CA ILE A 186 18.36 2.42 7.99
C ILE A 186 16.88 2.84 8.02
N PHE A 187 16.44 3.71 7.11
CA PHE A 187 15.03 4.13 7.00
C PHE A 187 14.11 2.95 6.65
N LEU A 188 14.54 2.05 5.74
CA LEU A 188 13.78 0.85 5.37
C LEU A 188 13.61 -0.12 6.56
N ASN A 189 14.67 -0.28 7.35
CA ASN A 189 14.65 -1.09 8.59
C ASN A 189 13.79 -0.46 9.70
N PHE A 190 13.53 0.85 9.65
CA PHE A 190 12.71 1.55 10.64
C PHE A 190 11.21 1.58 10.27
N VAL A 191 10.87 1.53 8.99
CA VAL A 191 9.47 1.63 8.49
C VAL A 191 8.80 0.27 8.26
N LEU A 192 9.56 -0.76 7.82
CA LEU A 192 9.02 -2.09 7.54
C LEU A 192 9.85 -3.14 8.28
N SER A 193 9.20 -4.01 9.05
CA SER A 193 9.91 -5.13 9.69
C SER A 193 10.53 -6.03 8.62
N LEU A 194 11.67 -6.64 8.92
CA LEU A 194 12.33 -7.60 8.00
C LEU A 194 11.40 -8.75 7.59
N GLN A 195 10.52 -9.17 8.51
CA GLN A 195 9.45 -10.13 8.24
C GLN A 195 8.46 -9.60 7.19
N MET A 196 8.02 -8.34 7.33
CA MET A 196 7.12 -7.70 6.38
C MET A 196 7.76 -7.60 4.98
N GLN A 197 9.03 -7.24 4.89
CA GLN A 197 9.75 -7.17 3.61
C GLN A 197 9.85 -8.55 2.93
N SER A 198 10.19 -9.60 3.70
CA SER A 198 10.25 -10.97 3.16
C SER A 198 8.90 -11.44 2.62
N LYS A 199 7.82 -11.05 3.31
CA LYS A 199 6.43 -11.31 2.92
C LYS A 199 6.08 -10.59 1.63
N MET A 200 6.36 -9.29 1.54
CA MET A 200 6.13 -8.51 0.32
C MET A 200 6.83 -9.15 -0.89
N MET A 201 8.10 -9.55 -0.76
CA MET A 201 8.84 -10.20 -1.86
C MET A 201 8.25 -11.54 -2.29
N ALA A 202 7.73 -12.35 -1.37
CA ALA A 202 7.13 -13.64 -1.71
C ALA A 202 5.85 -13.46 -2.52
N TYR A 203 5.00 -12.53 -2.10
CA TYR A 203 3.76 -12.20 -2.78
C TYR A 203 3.98 -11.47 -4.12
N ASP A 204 4.97 -10.59 -4.18
CA ASP A 204 5.34 -9.84 -5.39
C ASP A 204 5.70 -10.73 -6.58
N ARG A 205 6.44 -11.82 -6.31
CA ARG A 205 6.74 -12.84 -7.33
C ARG A 205 5.49 -13.41 -7.97
N VAL A 206 4.45 -13.68 -7.17
CA VAL A 206 3.17 -14.20 -7.67
C VAL A 206 2.49 -13.21 -8.60
N ILE A 207 2.54 -11.91 -8.29
CA ILE A 207 1.95 -10.85 -9.12
C ILE A 207 2.74 -10.67 -10.42
N SER A 208 4.06 -10.70 -10.35
CA SER A 208 4.94 -10.68 -11.52
C SER A 208 4.69 -11.87 -12.45
N ASP A 209 4.56 -13.08 -11.91
CA ASP A 209 4.24 -14.30 -12.68
C ASP A 209 2.83 -14.24 -13.29
N LEU A 210 1.85 -13.73 -12.55
CA LEU A 210 0.49 -13.48 -13.03
C LEU A 210 0.51 -12.54 -14.24
N ASN A 211 1.16 -11.38 -14.14
CA ASN A 211 1.21 -10.41 -15.22
C ASN A 211 2.00 -10.95 -16.43
N ALA A 212 3.07 -11.71 -16.21
CA ALA A 212 3.80 -12.40 -17.28
C ALA A 212 2.89 -13.42 -18.01
N ALA A 213 2.06 -14.16 -17.28
CA ALA A 213 1.07 -15.06 -17.86
C ALA A 213 -0.02 -14.30 -18.65
N ARG A 214 -0.50 -13.17 -18.12
CA ARG A 214 -1.48 -12.30 -18.80
C ARG A 214 -0.92 -11.70 -20.10
N LEU A 215 0.35 -11.28 -20.11
CA LEU A 215 1.04 -10.82 -21.32
C LEU A 215 1.13 -11.92 -22.38
N ARG A 216 1.37 -13.17 -21.96
CA ARG A 216 1.34 -14.36 -22.84
C ARG A 216 -0.07 -14.81 -23.22
N ARG A 217 -1.12 -14.17 -22.68
CA ARG A 217 -2.54 -14.57 -22.81
C ARG A 217 -2.80 -16.01 -22.35
N THR A 218 -2.10 -16.44 -21.31
CA THR A 218 -2.25 -17.75 -20.66
C THR A 218 -2.90 -17.58 -19.29
N SER A 219 -3.77 -18.50 -18.90
CA SER A 219 -4.35 -18.52 -17.56
C SER A 219 -3.29 -18.79 -16.48
N PHE A 220 -3.52 -18.28 -15.27
CA PHE A 220 -2.61 -18.47 -14.12
C PHE A 220 -3.42 -18.81 -12.86
N PRO A 221 -3.07 -19.89 -12.14
CA PRO A 221 -3.74 -20.26 -10.89
C PRO A 221 -3.24 -19.37 -9.74
N VAL A 222 -3.72 -18.12 -9.71
CA VAL A 222 -3.27 -17.10 -8.76
C VAL A 222 -3.59 -17.48 -7.32
N VAL A 223 -4.73 -18.12 -7.04
CA VAL A 223 -5.14 -18.41 -5.67
C VAL A 223 -4.23 -19.48 -5.06
N HIS A 224 -3.87 -20.50 -5.83
CA HIS A 224 -2.94 -21.54 -5.36
C HIS A 224 -1.52 -21.00 -5.17
N ALA A 225 -1.05 -20.15 -6.09
CA ALA A 225 0.25 -19.49 -5.92
C ALA A 225 0.29 -18.60 -4.66
N LEU A 226 -0.82 -17.94 -4.32
CA LEU A 226 -0.94 -17.17 -3.08
C LEU A 226 -0.98 -18.05 -1.82
N ILE A 227 -1.57 -19.25 -1.89
CA ILE A 227 -1.52 -20.25 -0.81
C ILE A 227 -0.08 -20.72 -0.58
N GLU A 228 0.67 -21.01 -1.65
CA GLU A 228 2.07 -21.40 -1.54
C GLU A 228 2.93 -20.26 -0.97
N ALA A 229 2.70 -19.03 -1.42
CA ALA A 229 3.39 -17.85 -0.89
C ALA A 229 3.05 -17.61 0.59
N SER A 230 1.79 -17.79 1.01
CA SER A 230 1.41 -17.64 2.41
C SER A 230 2.09 -18.71 3.27
N LEU A 231 2.10 -19.97 2.83
CA LEU A 231 2.77 -21.08 3.54
C LEU A 231 4.29 -20.89 3.64
N ALA A 232 4.94 -20.34 2.60
CA ALA A 232 6.38 -20.12 2.59
C ALA A 232 6.84 -19.04 3.59
N VAL A 233 5.98 -18.07 3.90
CA VAL A 233 6.25 -16.96 4.81
C VAL A 233 5.71 -17.23 6.23
N SER A 234 4.86 -18.24 6.38
CA SER A 234 4.18 -18.62 7.62
C SER A 234 5.09 -19.32 8.63
N HIS A 235 5.42 -18.64 9.73
CA HIS A 235 6.01 -19.28 10.93
C HIS A 235 5.08 -19.25 12.16
N ASP A 236 3.90 -18.60 12.09
CA ASP A 236 3.02 -18.31 13.24
C ASP A 236 1.58 -18.84 13.02
N PRO A 237 0.84 -19.40 14.00
CA PRO A 237 -0.52 -19.92 13.81
C PRO A 237 -1.55 -18.95 13.20
N ARG A 238 -1.32 -17.63 13.29
CA ARG A 238 -2.15 -16.59 12.64
C ARG A 238 -2.12 -16.66 11.12
N SER A 239 -0.99 -17.06 10.56
CA SER A 239 -0.79 -17.24 9.12
C SER A 239 -1.54 -18.46 8.54
N SER A 240 -2.00 -19.36 9.43
CA SER A 240 -2.94 -20.43 9.08
C SER A 240 -4.33 -19.91 8.69
N GLN A 241 -4.80 -18.80 9.28
CA GLN A 241 -6.12 -18.25 8.97
C GLN A 241 -6.17 -17.60 7.58
N ILE A 242 -5.12 -16.87 7.22
CA ILE A 242 -4.99 -16.26 5.89
C ILE A 242 -4.87 -17.33 4.81
N THR A 243 -4.08 -18.38 5.06
CA THR A 243 -3.99 -19.54 4.16
C THR A 243 -5.35 -20.20 4.00
N GLN A 244 -6.13 -20.34 5.08
CA GLN A 244 -7.50 -20.84 5.02
C GLN A 244 -8.42 -19.92 4.18
N ASN A 245 -8.28 -18.59 4.28
CA ASN A 245 -9.06 -17.65 3.48
C ASN A 245 -8.76 -17.82 1.97
N PHE A 246 -7.49 -17.99 1.58
CA PHE A 246 -7.16 -18.31 0.18
C PHE A 246 -7.67 -19.70 -0.23
N HIS A 247 -7.62 -20.70 0.67
CA HIS A 247 -8.18 -22.02 0.41
C HIS A 247 -9.69 -21.96 0.15
N ILE A 248 -10.43 -21.20 0.97
CA ILE A 248 -11.86 -20.94 0.77
C ILE A 248 -12.11 -20.31 -0.61
N LEU A 249 -11.31 -19.31 -0.99
CA LEU A 249 -11.42 -18.69 -2.31
C LEU A 249 -11.17 -19.69 -3.43
N SER A 250 -10.20 -20.61 -3.28
CA SER A 250 -9.88 -21.63 -4.29
C SER A 250 -11.08 -22.54 -4.60
N LYS A 251 -11.83 -22.91 -3.55
CA LYS A 251 -13.04 -23.73 -3.66
C LYS A 251 -14.20 -22.95 -4.24
N ILE A 252 -14.34 -21.67 -3.88
CA ILE A 252 -15.37 -20.78 -4.44
C ILE A 252 -15.15 -20.61 -5.95
N THR A 253 -13.91 -20.35 -6.39
CA THR A 253 -13.58 -20.11 -7.81
C THR A 253 -13.48 -21.40 -8.62
N ALA A 254 -13.38 -22.56 -7.95
CA ALA A 254 -13.09 -23.86 -8.53
C ALA A 254 -11.83 -23.85 -9.41
N GLU A 255 -10.81 -23.13 -8.94
CA GLU A 255 -9.51 -23.03 -9.61
C GLU A 255 -8.76 -24.36 -9.46
N PRO A 256 -8.15 -24.91 -10.52
CA PRO A 256 -7.30 -26.08 -10.40
C PRO A 256 -5.92 -25.71 -9.82
N PRO A 257 -5.27 -26.61 -9.07
CA PRO A 257 -3.98 -26.33 -8.42
C PRO A 257 -2.82 -26.15 -9.40
N ALA A 258 -2.88 -26.78 -10.57
CA ALA A 258 -1.89 -26.62 -11.62
C ALA A 258 -2.54 -26.72 -13.00
N LEU A 259 -1.96 -26.01 -13.97
CA LEU A 259 -2.32 -26.13 -15.37
C LEU A 259 -1.42 -27.17 -16.05
N PRO A 260 -1.94 -27.97 -16.99
CA PRO A 260 -1.12 -28.92 -17.73
C PRO A 260 -0.04 -28.19 -18.57
N PRO A 261 1.18 -28.74 -18.71
CA PRO A 261 2.26 -28.12 -19.47
C PRO A 261 1.89 -27.82 -20.93
N ILE A 262 2.28 -26.64 -21.42
CA ILE A 262 1.92 -26.09 -22.74
C ILE A 262 2.68 -26.81 -23.89
N GLU A 263 3.57 -27.77 -23.61
CA GLU A 263 4.41 -28.43 -24.63
C GLU A 263 3.63 -29.20 -25.72
N HIS A 264 2.33 -29.48 -25.50
CA HIS A 264 1.46 -30.18 -26.47
C HIS A 264 0.39 -29.25 -27.11
N ALA A 265 0.64 -27.94 -27.15
CA ALA A 265 -0.33 -26.85 -27.31
C ALA A 265 -1.08 -26.66 -28.65
N GLY A 266 -0.88 -27.49 -29.68
CA GLY A 266 -1.57 -27.26 -30.97
C GLY A 266 -3.10 -27.32 -30.89
N ALA A 267 -3.65 -28.19 -30.03
CA ALA A 267 -5.09 -28.46 -29.96
C ALA A 267 -5.76 -28.03 -28.63
N HIS A 268 -4.98 -27.80 -27.56
CA HIS A 268 -5.52 -27.54 -26.22
C HIS A 268 -5.59 -26.05 -25.82
N VAL A 269 -4.93 -25.14 -26.54
CA VAL A 269 -4.96 -23.69 -26.22
C VAL A 269 -6.37 -23.11 -26.39
N LEU A 270 -7.17 -23.64 -27.33
CA LEU A 270 -8.56 -23.22 -27.53
C LEU A 270 -9.53 -23.73 -26.44
N ASN A 271 -9.13 -24.75 -25.67
CA ASN A 271 -9.93 -25.36 -24.60
C ASN A 271 -9.36 -25.07 -23.20
N ALA A 272 -8.32 -24.25 -23.09
CA ALA A 272 -7.74 -23.88 -21.80
C ALA A 272 -8.73 -23.00 -21.01
N PRO A 273 -9.01 -23.30 -19.74
CA PRO A 273 -9.99 -22.55 -18.96
C PRO A 273 -9.49 -21.12 -18.76
N LEU A 274 -10.24 -20.13 -19.26
CA LEU A 274 -9.97 -18.71 -19.03
C LEU A 274 -10.44 -18.35 -17.62
N PHE A 275 -9.49 -18.01 -16.74
CA PHE A 275 -9.78 -17.56 -15.38
C PHE A 275 -10.02 -16.05 -15.30
N GLU A 276 -9.31 -15.28 -16.15
CA GLU A 276 -9.42 -13.83 -16.17
C GLU A 276 -10.88 -13.41 -16.43
N ARG A 277 -11.44 -12.71 -15.45
CA ARG A 277 -12.78 -12.10 -15.44
C ARG A 277 -13.92 -13.10 -15.70
N LYS A 278 -13.72 -14.40 -15.41
CA LYS A 278 -14.72 -15.45 -15.64
C LYS A 278 -16.10 -15.14 -15.03
N TYR A 279 -16.12 -14.60 -13.80
CA TYR A 279 -17.36 -14.33 -13.06
C TYR A 279 -17.85 -12.88 -13.19
N ALA A 280 -17.10 -12.03 -13.89
CA ALA A 280 -17.35 -10.59 -14.03
C ALA A 280 -18.79 -10.25 -14.43
N ARG A 281 -19.23 -10.82 -15.56
CA ARG A 281 -20.55 -10.53 -16.15
C ARG A 281 -21.69 -10.89 -15.19
N VAL A 282 -21.53 -11.99 -14.46
CA VAL A 282 -22.56 -12.51 -13.55
C VAL A 282 -22.57 -11.73 -12.25
N TYR A 283 -21.39 -11.45 -11.69
CA TYR A 283 -21.25 -10.74 -10.42
C TYR A 283 -21.65 -9.26 -10.50
N LEU A 284 -21.34 -8.61 -11.63
CA LEU A 284 -21.62 -7.19 -11.83
C LEU A 284 -23.02 -6.91 -12.41
N GLY A 285 -23.68 -7.93 -12.95
CA GLY A 285 -25.02 -7.83 -13.53
C GLY A 285 -26.14 -7.78 -12.49
N ASP A 286 -27.35 -8.13 -12.93
CA ASP A 286 -28.53 -8.10 -12.08
C ASP A 286 -28.44 -9.14 -10.94
N PRO A 287 -28.53 -8.70 -9.66
CA PRO A 287 -28.52 -9.57 -8.49
C PRO A 287 -29.59 -10.68 -8.51
N GLU A 288 -30.72 -10.46 -9.18
CA GLU A 288 -31.85 -11.42 -9.23
C GLU A 288 -31.79 -12.38 -10.42
N SER A 289 -30.76 -12.25 -11.27
CA SER A 289 -30.60 -13.14 -12.43
C SER A 289 -30.35 -14.60 -12.02
N ARG A 290 -30.79 -15.54 -12.86
CA ARG A 290 -30.57 -16.99 -12.66
C ARG A 290 -29.08 -17.33 -12.52
N ASP A 291 -28.23 -16.65 -13.29
CA ASP A 291 -26.78 -16.85 -13.24
C ASP A 291 -26.19 -16.31 -11.93
N ALA A 292 -26.67 -15.16 -11.42
CA ALA A 292 -26.25 -14.63 -10.12
C ALA A 292 -26.68 -15.54 -8.95
N ILE A 293 -27.87 -16.14 -9.04
CA ILE A 293 -28.32 -17.17 -8.08
C ILE A 293 -27.40 -18.40 -8.15
N ALA A 294 -27.06 -18.87 -9.34
CA ALA A 294 -26.14 -20.00 -9.52
C ALA A 294 -24.75 -19.70 -8.94
N LEU A 295 -24.23 -18.48 -9.12
CA LEU A 295 -22.97 -18.03 -8.52
C LEU A 295 -23.05 -18.03 -6.99
N ARG A 296 -24.15 -17.57 -6.37
CA ARG A 296 -24.31 -17.64 -4.91
C ARG A 296 -24.37 -19.07 -4.39
N ARG A 297 -25.03 -19.98 -5.10
CA ARG A 297 -24.99 -21.43 -4.79
C ARG A 297 -23.56 -21.98 -4.85
N GLN A 298 -22.79 -21.56 -5.85
CA GLN A 298 -21.39 -21.94 -5.98
C GLN A 298 -20.54 -21.39 -4.82
N ILE A 299 -20.74 -20.13 -4.41
CA ILE A 299 -20.05 -19.54 -3.26
C ILE A 299 -20.35 -20.33 -1.98
N ALA A 300 -21.64 -20.56 -1.69
CA ALA A 300 -22.05 -21.31 -0.50
C ALA A 300 -21.50 -22.76 -0.51
N ARG A 301 -21.50 -23.42 -1.68
CA ARG A 301 -20.94 -24.76 -1.85
C ARG A 301 -19.42 -24.77 -1.63
N GLY A 302 -18.68 -23.86 -2.27
CA GLY A 302 -17.23 -23.80 -2.16
C GLY A 302 -16.77 -23.47 -0.73
N ALA A 303 -17.46 -22.55 -0.07
CA ALA A 303 -17.25 -22.25 1.35
C ALA A 303 -17.50 -23.48 2.24
N ARG A 304 -18.60 -24.21 2.00
CA ARG A 304 -18.92 -25.44 2.73
C ARG A 304 -17.84 -26.51 2.53
N GLU A 305 -17.43 -26.77 1.28
CA GLU A 305 -16.39 -27.76 0.94
C GLU A 305 -15.04 -27.41 1.58
N ALA A 306 -14.66 -26.13 1.61
CA ALA A 306 -13.44 -25.69 2.29
C ALA A 306 -13.49 -25.94 3.81
N LEU A 307 -14.65 -25.74 4.45
CA LEU A 307 -14.86 -26.05 5.86
C LEU A 307 -14.94 -27.57 6.12
N GLU A 308 -15.41 -28.36 5.16
CA GLU A 308 -15.42 -29.84 5.22
C GLU A 308 -13.97 -30.37 5.21
N GLU A 309 -13.13 -29.90 4.29
CA GLU A 309 -11.70 -30.25 4.21
C GLU A 309 -10.90 -29.77 5.41
N GLN A 310 -11.13 -28.53 5.87
CA GLN A 310 -10.49 -28.00 7.08
C GLN A 310 -10.78 -28.90 8.29
N TYR A 311 -12.02 -29.41 8.41
CA TYR A 311 -12.37 -30.29 9.51
C TYR A 311 -11.76 -31.68 9.36
N TRP A 312 -11.63 -32.17 8.14
CA TRP A 312 -10.95 -33.44 7.87
C TRP A 312 -9.49 -33.41 8.36
N ASP A 313 -8.77 -32.31 8.11
CA ASP A 313 -7.42 -32.14 8.64
C ASP A 313 -7.38 -32.17 10.18
N ILE A 314 -8.39 -31.61 10.85
CA ILE A 314 -8.52 -31.64 12.30
C ILE A 314 -8.74 -33.08 12.79
N VAL A 315 -9.58 -33.84 12.09
CA VAL A 315 -9.83 -35.27 12.38
C VAL A 315 -8.51 -36.04 12.29
N GLU A 316 -7.77 -35.88 11.19
CA GLU A 316 -6.50 -36.58 10.98
C GLU A 316 -5.45 -36.18 12.03
N ARG A 317 -5.28 -34.89 12.29
CA ARG A 317 -4.35 -34.41 13.32
C ARG A 317 -4.70 -34.92 14.72
N THR A 318 -5.99 -34.97 15.06
CA THR A 318 -6.44 -35.44 16.39
C THR A 318 -6.14 -36.93 16.57
N VAL A 319 -6.40 -37.74 15.54
CA VAL A 319 -6.11 -39.19 15.56
C VAL A 319 -4.60 -39.43 15.63
N GLN A 320 -3.80 -38.68 14.87
CA GLN A 320 -2.34 -38.78 14.88
C GLN A 320 -1.72 -38.31 16.20
N ALA A 321 -2.29 -37.30 16.85
CA ALA A 321 -1.80 -36.79 18.13
C ALA A 321 -2.02 -37.78 19.28
N ARG A 322 -3.04 -38.65 19.21
CA ARG A 322 -3.39 -39.61 20.26
C ARG A 322 -3.61 -41.03 19.71
N PRO A 323 -2.58 -41.69 19.17
CA PRO A 323 -2.73 -42.96 18.46
C PRO A 323 -3.17 -44.11 19.38
N VAL A 324 -2.75 -44.09 20.65
CA VAL A 324 -3.08 -45.13 21.64
C VAL A 324 -4.58 -45.09 22.02
N GLU A 325 -5.13 -43.89 22.21
CA GLU A 325 -6.56 -43.69 22.49
C GLU A 325 -7.42 -43.94 21.26
N ALA A 326 -6.94 -43.51 20.09
CA ALA A 326 -7.67 -43.61 18.82
C ALA A 326 -7.91 -45.06 18.38
N ARG A 327 -7.01 -45.99 18.74
CA ARG A 327 -7.12 -47.43 18.39
C ARG A 327 -7.50 -47.63 16.92
N LEU A 328 -6.80 -46.95 16.03
CA LEU A 328 -7.10 -46.95 14.59
C LEU A 328 -6.99 -48.37 13.99
N GLY A 329 -6.03 -49.17 14.47
CA GLY A 329 -5.79 -50.52 13.94
C GLY A 329 -5.15 -50.47 12.54
N GLY A 330 -5.35 -51.51 11.73
CA GLY A 330 -4.76 -51.66 10.41
C GLY A 330 -5.65 -51.26 9.22
N ASP A 331 -6.90 -50.83 9.45
CA ASP A 331 -7.83 -50.42 8.40
C ASP A 331 -7.71 -48.90 8.13
N PRO A 332 -7.27 -48.46 6.94
CA PRO A 332 -7.14 -47.05 6.60
C PRO A 332 -8.45 -46.38 6.14
N SER A 333 -9.60 -47.06 6.20
CA SER A 333 -10.88 -46.51 5.74
C SER A 333 -11.25 -45.19 6.45
N ILE A 334 -11.89 -44.27 5.72
CA ILE A 334 -12.31 -42.96 6.22
C ILE A 334 -13.34 -43.14 7.35
N ALA A 335 -14.31 -44.05 7.20
CA ALA A 335 -15.22 -44.44 8.28
C ALA A 335 -14.51 -44.96 9.55
N ASN A 336 -13.41 -45.70 9.41
CA ASN A 336 -12.61 -46.14 10.56
C ASN A 336 -11.80 -45.00 11.20
N LYS A 337 -11.29 -44.05 10.41
CA LYS A 337 -10.67 -42.81 10.93
C LYS A 337 -11.67 -41.98 11.75
N VAL A 338 -12.90 -41.83 11.28
CA VAL A 338 -13.97 -41.14 12.03
C VAL A 338 -14.34 -41.89 13.30
N ARG A 339 -14.43 -43.23 13.26
CA ARG A 339 -14.62 -44.05 14.48
C ARG A 339 -13.50 -43.80 15.49
N ALA A 340 -12.25 -43.79 15.04
CA ALA A 340 -11.09 -43.54 15.88
C ALA A 340 -11.12 -42.12 16.50
N PHE A 341 -11.53 -41.12 15.71
CA PHE A 341 -11.73 -39.75 16.19
C PHE A 341 -12.80 -39.64 17.28
N LEU A 342 -13.94 -40.33 17.09
CA LEU A 342 -15.03 -40.36 18.06
C LEU A 342 -14.59 -40.97 19.40
N LEU A 343 -13.78 -42.04 19.35
CA LEU A 343 -13.19 -42.63 20.55
C LEU A 343 -12.32 -41.61 21.30
N VAL A 344 -11.43 -40.89 20.62
CA VAL A 344 -10.57 -39.89 21.29
C VAL A 344 -11.40 -38.77 21.92
N ARG A 345 -12.48 -38.34 21.26
CA ARG A 345 -13.22 -37.14 21.67
C ARG A 345 -14.25 -37.42 22.77
N TYR A 346 -15.01 -38.50 22.62
CA TYR A 346 -16.24 -38.77 23.39
C TYR A 346 -16.17 -40.00 24.29
N TYR A 347 -15.11 -40.80 24.20
CA TYR A 347 -14.92 -41.96 25.07
C TYR A 347 -13.86 -41.64 26.14
N ARG A 348 -14.27 -41.56 27.40
CA ARG A 348 -13.38 -41.25 28.53
C ARG A 348 -13.65 -42.20 29.70
N ASN A 349 -12.59 -42.62 30.37
CA ASN A 349 -12.65 -43.48 31.55
C ASN A 349 -13.43 -44.80 31.37
N GLY A 350 -13.55 -45.31 30.15
CA GLY A 350 -14.25 -46.56 29.86
C GLY A 350 -15.71 -46.40 29.44
N GLU A 351 -16.25 -45.19 29.45
CA GLU A 351 -17.64 -44.88 29.13
C GLU A 351 -17.75 -43.84 28.01
N TRP A 352 -18.84 -43.91 27.26
CA TRP A 352 -19.23 -42.89 26.28
C TRP A 352 -19.94 -41.75 26.99
N GLU A 353 -19.83 -40.52 26.48
CA GLU A 353 -20.56 -39.38 27.04
C GLU A 353 -22.09 -39.65 27.07
N ASP A 354 -22.74 -39.40 28.22
CA ASP A 354 -24.12 -39.80 28.55
C ASP A 354 -25.20 -39.42 27.53
N ARG A 355 -24.96 -38.40 26.71
CA ARG A 355 -25.92 -37.89 25.71
C ARG A 355 -25.84 -38.59 24.35
N ILE A 356 -24.86 -39.48 24.14
CA ILE A 356 -24.67 -40.18 22.86
C ILE A 356 -25.36 -41.53 22.89
N GLU A 357 -26.27 -41.76 21.95
CA GLU A 357 -27.00 -43.01 21.83
C GLU A 357 -26.14 -44.08 21.14
N LEU A 358 -26.01 -45.25 21.80
CA LEU A 358 -25.27 -46.39 21.28
C LEU A 358 -26.21 -47.37 20.56
N LEU A 359 -26.04 -47.51 19.25
CA LEU A 359 -26.75 -48.48 18.43
C LEU A 359 -25.81 -49.64 18.11
N ALA A 360 -26.20 -50.87 18.49
CA ALA A 360 -25.35 -52.06 18.39
C ALA A 360 -23.95 -51.89 19.02
N GLY A 361 -23.86 -51.13 20.12
CA GLY A 361 -22.61 -50.84 20.82
C GLY A 361 -21.71 -49.78 20.17
N GLN A 362 -22.20 -49.07 19.14
CA GLN A 362 -21.46 -48.02 18.44
C GLN A 362 -22.21 -46.67 18.45
N PRO A 363 -21.51 -45.53 18.51
CA PRO A 363 -22.12 -44.20 18.40
C PRO A 363 -22.44 -43.86 16.93
N LEU A 364 -23.41 -44.58 16.33
CA LEU A 364 -23.70 -44.48 14.90
C LEU A 364 -24.15 -43.09 14.46
N TRP A 365 -24.98 -42.39 15.24
CA TRP A 365 -25.43 -41.03 14.90
C TRP A 365 -24.28 -40.04 14.80
N ALA A 366 -23.36 -40.09 15.77
CA ALA A 366 -22.14 -39.28 15.75
C ALA A 366 -21.27 -39.63 14.54
N LYS A 367 -21.11 -40.93 14.22
CA LYS A 367 -20.34 -41.40 13.06
C LYS A 367 -20.92 -40.88 11.75
N LEU A 368 -22.24 -40.99 11.56
CA LEU A 368 -22.93 -40.47 10.38
C LEU A 368 -22.79 -38.95 10.28
N PHE A 369 -22.97 -38.23 11.39
CA PHE A 369 -22.82 -36.77 11.41
C PHE A 369 -21.41 -36.34 10.99
N TYR A 370 -20.36 -36.94 11.57
CA TYR A 370 -19.00 -36.52 11.24
C TYR A 370 -18.60 -36.87 9.82
N LEU A 371 -19.06 -38.00 9.27
CA LEU A 371 -18.86 -38.32 7.85
C LEU A 371 -19.53 -37.30 6.92
N VAL A 372 -20.72 -36.80 7.30
CA VAL A 372 -21.38 -35.70 6.57
C VAL A 372 -20.63 -34.37 6.76
N ARG A 373 -20.17 -34.09 7.98
CA ARG A 373 -19.43 -32.86 8.34
C ARG A 373 -18.10 -32.72 7.61
N THR A 374 -17.47 -33.83 7.24
CA THR A 374 -16.21 -33.87 6.47
C THR A 374 -16.44 -34.05 4.97
N GLY A 375 -17.69 -33.97 4.49
CA GLY A 375 -18.00 -34.08 3.05
C GLY A 375 -18.06 -35.51 2.50
N HIS A 376 -17.76 -36.53 3.31
CA HIS A 376 -17.78 -37.96 2.93
C HIS A 376 -19.19 -38.57 3.02
N VAL A 377 -20.14 -37.92 2.35
CA VAL A 377 -21.58 -38.27 2.41
C VAL A 377 -21.88 -39.67 1.87
N GLN A 378 -21.18 -40.11 0.83
CA GLN A 378 -21.35 -41.47 0.26
C GLN A 378 -20.90 -42.56 1.24
N GLU A 379 -19.84 -42.32 2.00
CA GLU A 379 -19.43 -43.25 3.05
C GLU A 379 -20.43 -43.28 4.21
N ALA A 380 -20.98 -42.13 4.58
CA ALA A 380 -22.06 -42.06 5.55
C ALA A 380 -23.26 -42.92 5.11
N LEU A 381 -23.61 -42.90 3.82
CA LEU A 381 -24.69 -43.72 3.29
C LEU A 381 -24.37 -45.22 3.40
N ASN A 382 -23.16 -45.63 3.03
CA ASN A 382 -22.74 -47.03 3.13
C ASN A 382 -22.80 -47.54 4.58
N GLU A 383 -22.38 -46.73 5.54
CA GLU A 383 -22.47 -47.03 6.98
C GLU A 383 -23.92 -47.12 7.46
N ALA A 384 -24.79 -46.19 7.03
CA ALA A 384 -26.21 -46.23 7.36
C ALA A 384 -26.91 -47.48 6.79
N MET A 385 -26.56 -47.90 5.58
CA MET A 385 -27.08 -49.13 4.98
C MET A 385 -26.56 -50.39 5.68
N SER A 386 -25.27 -50.42 6.06
CA SER A 386 -24.70 -51.56 6.79
C SER A 386 -25.35 -51.75 8.16
N ALA A 387 -25.81 -50.67 8.80
CA ALA A 387 -26.51 -50.69 10.08
C ALA A 387 -28.03 -50.50 9.96
N GLN A 388 -28.62 -50.72 8.79
CA GLN A 388 -30.02 -50.40 8.50
C GLN A 388 -30.99 -51.00 9.51
N GLN A 389 -30.82 -52.28 9.86
CA GLN A 389 -31.69 -52.97 10.82
C GLN A 389 -31.66 -52.32 12.22
N ALA A 390 -30.49 -51.87 12.68
CA ALA A 390 -30.33 -51.24 13.98
C ALA A 390 -30.94 -49.82 14.01
N ILE A 391 -30.80 -49.08 12.90
CA ILE A 391 -31.36 -47.74 12.76
C ILE A 391 -32.89 -47.80 12.62
N GLU A 392 -33.42 -48.65 11.75
CA GLU A 392 -34.87 -48.76 11.49
C GLU A 392 -35.67 -49.26 12.70
N HIS A 393 -35.06 -50.08 13.57
CA HIS A 393 -35.69 -50.50 14.82
C HIS A 393 -35.95 -49.31 15.77
N ARG A 394 -35.11 -48.27 15.71
CA ARG A 394 -35.21 -47.09 16.59
C ARG A 394 -35.91 -45.92 15.92
N GLU A 395 -35.58 -45.64 14.67
CA GLU A 395 -36.10 -44.53 13.87
C GLU A 395 -36.55 -45.06 12.49
N PRO A 396 -37.84 -45.42 12.34
CA PRO A 396 -38.32 -46.04 11.11
C PRO A 396 -38.19 -45.08 9.92
N SER A 397 -37.86 -45.64 8.76
CA SER A 397 -37.71 -44.90 7.49
C SER A 397 -36.56 -43.90 7.42
N PHE A 398 -35.72 -43.73 8.45
CA PHE A 398 -34.59 -42.78 8.40
C PHE A 398 -33.64 -43.05 7.22
N VAL A 399 -33.24 -44.32 7.03
CA VAL A 399 -32.27 -44.72 5.99
C VAL A 399 -32.79 -44.40 4.58
N ASN A 400 -34.11 -44.54 4.34
CA ASN A 400 -34.74 -44.20 3.07
C ASN A 400 -34.68 -42.68 2.80
N HIS A 401 -34.99 -41.86 3.81
CA HIS A 401 -34.88 -40.41 3.71
C HIS A 401 -33.42 -39.99 3.52
N PHE A 402 -32.49 -40.63 4.22
CA PHE A 402 -31.06 -40.34 4.10
C PHE A 402 -30.55 -40.65 2.70
N ARG A 403 -30.89 -41.82 2.14
CA ARG A 403 -30.57 -42.17 0.74
C ARG A 403 -31.11 -41.12 -0.24
N ALA A 404 -32.40 -40.80 -0.16
CA ALA A 404 -33.02 -39.81 -1.03
C ALA A 404 -32.36 -38.42 -0.93
N TRP A 405 -31.90 -38.03 0.26
CA TRP A 405 -31.16 -36.78 0.46
C TRP A 405 -29.77 -36.84 -0.19
N THR A 406 -29.03 -37.95 -0.03
CA THR A 406 -27.68 -38.12 -0.60
C THR A 406 -27.64 -38.24 -2.12
N GLU A 407 -28.66 -38.84 -2.73
CA GLU A 407 -28.75 -39.02 -4.20
C GLU A 407 -29.20 -37.74 -4.92
N SER A 408 -29.74 -36.77 -4.19
CA SER A 408 -30.16 -35.49 -4.76
C SER A 408 -28.96 -34.56 -5.03
N LEU A 409 -28.91 -33.96 -6.23
CA LEU A 409 -27.80 -33.09 -6.68
C LEU A 409 -27.56 -31.88 -5.75
N ASP A 410 -28.62 -31.32 -5.17
CA ASP A 410 -28.57 -30.14 -4.30
C ASP A 410 -28.72 -30.47 -2.81
N ARG A 411 -28.61 -31.75 -2.41
CA ARG A 411 -28.91 -32.22 -1.04
C ARG A 411 -30.29 -31.72 -0.58
N ARG A 412 -31.29 -31.86 -1.47
CA ARG A 412 -32.67 -31.38 -1.33
C ARG A 412 -33.63 -32.56 -1.29
N LEU A 413 -34.33 -32.70 -0.16
CA LEU A 413 -35.44 -33.63 -0.04
C LEU A 413 -36.72 -33.07 -0.68
N PRO A 414 -37.54 -33.91 -1.35
CA PRO A 414 -38.89 -33.54 -1.79
C PRO A 414 -39.78 -33.15 -0.61
N LYS A 415 -40.76 -32.27 -0.86
CA LYS A 415 -41.67 -31.74 0.17
C LYS A 415 -42.35 -32.80 1.05
N PRO A 416 -42.89 -33.92 0.52
CA PRO A 416 -43.51 -34.96 1.35
C PRO A 416 -42.54 -35.60 2.36
N HIS A 417 -41.29 -35.79 1.96
CA HIS A 417 -40.24 -36.31 2.83
C HIS A 417 -39.84 -35.29 3.91
N ARG A 418 -39.77 -33.99 3.55
CA ARG A 418 -39.51 -32.91 4.50
C ARG A 418 -40.62 -32.80 5.55
N ASP A 419 -41.90 -32.81 5.13
CA ASP A 419 -43.06 -32.70 6.02
C ASP A 419 -43.13 -33.87 7.00
N HIS A 420 -42.81 -35.09 6.54
CA HIS A 420 -42.72 -36.26 7.40
C HIS A 420 -41.61 -36.13 8.46
N LEU A 421 -40.40 -35.72 8.05
CA LEU A 421 -39.28 -35.52 8.98
C LEU A 421 -39.57 -34.38 9.98
N GLN A 422 -40.26 -33.31 9.55
CA GLN A 422 -40.69 -32.22 10.43
C GLN A 422 -41.70 -32.71 11.47
N ALA A 423 -42.65 -33.57 11.10
CA ALA A 423 -43.61 -34.14 12.03
C ALA A 423 -42.93 -35.01 13.09
N VAL A 424 -42.00 -35.89 12.67
CA VAL A 424 -41.22 -36.74 13.59
C VAL A 424 -40.37 -35.88 14.54
N TYR A 425 -39.71 -34.85 14.01
CA TYR A 425 -38.88 -33.94 14.78
C TYR A 425 -39.69 -33.19 15.85
N ASN A 426 -40.86 -32.64 15.49
CA ASN A 426 -41.72 -31.91 16.42
C ASN A 426 -42.33 -32.80 17.49
N ALA A 427 -42.68 -34.05 17.14
CA ALA A 427 -43.31 -34.99 18.06
C ALA A 427 -42.33 -35.59 19.08
N HIS A 428 -41.08 -35.87 18.67
CA HIS A 428 -40.18 -36.72 19.46
C HIS A 428 -38.82 -36.10 19.82
N MET A 429 -38.41 -35.01 19.16
CA MET A 429 -37.04 -34.50 19.27
C MET A 429 -36.95 -33.06 19.81
N LEU A 430 -37.87 -32.16 19.43
CA LEU A 430 -37.77 -30.72 19.73
C LEU A 430 -37.67 -30.38 21.23
N HIS A 431 -38.43 -31.06 22.09
CA HIS A 431 -38.49 -30.80 23.53
C HIS A 431 -37.83 -31.91 24.38
N SER A 432 -37.17 -32.88 23.74
CA SER A 432 -36.58 -34.01 24.44
C SER A 432 -35.16 -33.67 24.92
N SER A 433 -34.95 -33.63 26.23
CA SER A 433 -33.61 -33.44 26.82
C SER A 433 -32.71 -34.68 26.73
N THR A 434 -33.29 -35.83 26.36
CA THR A 434 -32.61 -37.13 26.24
C THR A 434 -32.33 -37.52 24.78
N ALA A 435 -32.70 -36.69 23.81
CA ALA A 435 -32.43 -36.96 22.41
C ALA A 435 -30.93 -36.81 22.11
N ASP A 436 -30.41 -37.75 21.31
CA ASP A 436 -29.04 -37.68 20.81
C ASP A 436 -28.84 -36.39 19.98
N PRO A 437 -27.81 -35.58 20.28
CA PRO A 437 -27.60 -34.29 19.62
C PRO A 437 -27.14 -34.42 18.16
N PHE A 438 -26.43 -35.49 17.81
CA PHE A 438 -26.02 -35.77 16.43
C PHE A 438 -27.21 -36.24 15.59
N LYS A 439 -28.12 -37.02 16.19
CA LYS A 439 -29.40 -37.34 15.55
C LYS A 439 -30.20 -36.08 15.27
N LEU A 440 -30.34 -35.20 16.27
CA LEU A 440 -31.04 -33.92 16.12
C LEU A 440 -30.42 -33.05 15.01
N ALA A 441 -29.09 -32.99 14.95
CA ALA A 441 -28.37 -32.27 13.90
C ALA A 441 -28.62 -32.85 12.49
N LEU A 442 -28.61 -34.17 12.33
CA LEU A 442 -28.88 -34.81 11.04
C LEU A 442 -30.30 -34.53 10.54
N TYR A 443 -31.31 -34.63 11.41
CA TYR A 443 -32.70 -34.33 11.03
C TYR A 443 -32.87 -32.86 10.63
N LYS A 444 -32.30 -31.94 11.42
CA LYS A 444 -32.30 -30.51 11.09
C LYS A 444 -31.60 -30.23 9.77
N LEU A 445 -30.46 -30.86 9.49
CA LEU A 445 -29.69 -30.68 8.25
C LEU A 445 -30.45 -31.21 7.01
N MET A 446 -30.97 -32.44 7.08
CA MET A 446 -31.64 -33.10 5.95
C MET A 446 -32.94 -32.40 5.54
N ALA A 447 -33.76 -32.05 6.53
CA ALA A 447 -35.07 -31.46 6.29
C ALA A 447 -35.10 -29.92 6.44
N ARG A 448 -33.95 -29.30 6.77
CA ARG A 448 -33.79 -27.85 6.96
C ARG A 448 -34.78 -27.27 7.99
N LEU A 449 -34.96 -27.99 9.09
CA LEU A 449 -35.92 -27.68 10.14
C LEU A 449 -35.46 -26.47 10.98
N GLU A 450 -36.40 -25.65 11.46
CA GLU A 450 -36.15 -24.46 12.27
C GLU A 450 -35.10 -23.49 11.66
N PRO A 451 -35.37 -22.86 10.49
CA PRO A 451 -34.42 -21.97 9.83
C PRO A 451 -34.05 -20.74 10.67
N SER A 452 -34.88 -20.36 11.66
CA SER A 452 -34.59 -19.30 12.63
C SER A 452 -33.67 -19.74 13.79
N ARG A 453 -33.57 -21.04 14.08
CA ARG A 453 -32.76 -21.59 15.19
C ARG A 453 -31.90 -22.76 14.71
N ARG A 454 -30.86 -22.41 13.97
CA ARG A 454 -29.95 -23.36 13.32
C ARG A 454 -28.84 -23.91 14.24
N SER A 455 -28.80 -23.59 15.53
CA SER A 455 -27.79 -24.15 16.45
C SER A 455 -28.24 -25.45 17.10
N VAL A 456 -27.27 -26.34 17.34
CA VAL A 456 -27.47 -27.63 18.01
C VAL A 456 -26.43 -27.79 19.13
N PRO A 457 -26.85 -27.98 20.40
CA PRO A 457 -25.93 -28.19 21.50
C PRO A 457 -24.97 -29.36 21.24
N GLN A 458 -23.71 -29.26 21.69
CA GLN A 458 -22.60 -30.20 21.46
C GLN A 458 -22.12 -30.39 20.01
N VAL A 459 -22.92 -29.99 19.01
CA VAL A 459 -22.56 -30.09 17.59
C VAL A 459 -22.00 -28.78 17.04
N THR A 460 -22.68 -27.65 17.28
CA THR A 460 -22.23 -26.32 16.84
C THR A 460 -21.45 -25.62 17.94
N THR A 461 -20.35 -26.23 18.41
CA THR A 461 -19.55 -25.70 19.53
C THR A 461 -18.50 -24.68 19.11
N THR A 462 -17.96 -24.83 17.90
CA THR A 462 -16.95 -23.92 17.33
C THR A 462 -17.58 -22.94 16.35
N THR A 463 -16.89 -21.84 16.07
CA THR A 463 -17.29 -20.86 15.05
C THR A 463 -17.39 -21.51 13.67
N GLU A 464 -16.42 -22.36 13.31
CA GLU A 464 -16.35 -23.05 12.03
C GLU A 464 -17.47 -24.09 11.88
N ASP A 465 -17.78 -24.83 12.95
CA ASP A 465 -18.88 -25.80 12.94
C ASP A 465 -20.23 -25.10 12.83
N TRP A 466 -20.41 -23.97 13.51
CA TRP A 466 -21.61 -23.17 13.38
C TRP A 466 -21.75 -22.60 11.96
N LEU A 467 -20.68 -22.05 11.37
CA LEU A 467 -20.68 -21.50 10.01
C LEU A 467 -20.95 -22.57 8.96
N TRP A 468 -20.30 -23.73 9.06
CA TRP A 468 -20.56 -24.88 8.18
C TRP A 468 -22.02 -25.28 8.24
N TYR A 469 -22.59 -25.34 9.46
CA TYR A 469 -23.98 -25.71 9.66
C TYR A 469 -24.95 -24.67 9.07
N GLN A 470 -24.65 -23.37 9.21
CA GLN A 470 -25.41 -22.32 8.55
C GLN A 470 -25.40 -22.52 7.03
N LEU A 471 -24.20 -22.64 6.43
CA LEU A 471 -24.02 -22.77 4.99
C LEU A 471 -24.65 -24.05 4.42
N ALA A 472 -24.59 -25.16 5.16
CA ALA A 472 -25.21 -26.42 4.77
C ALA A 472 -26.75 -26.36 4.72
N MET A 473 -27.35 -25.43 5.48
CA MET A 473 -28.79 -25.19 5.52
C MET A 473 -29.26 -24.03 4.62
N VAL A 474 -28.35 -23.27 3.98
CA VAL A 474 -28.73 -22.16 3.09
C VAL A 474 -29.44 -22.70 1.84
N GLU A 475 -30.59 -22.11 1.51
CA GLU A 475 -31.34 -22.36 0.29
C GLU A 475 -31.54 -21.02 -0.44
N GLU A 476 -31.12 -20.90 -1.71
CA GLU A 476 -31.25 -19.62 -2.43
C GLU A 476 -32.69 -19.26 -2.83
N GLU A 477 -33.58 -20.26 -2.91
CA GLU A 477 -34.97 -20.07 -3.35
C GLU A 477 -35.93 -19.77 -2.18
N GLU A 478 -35.50 -20.04 -0.94
CA GLU A 478 -36.31 -19.91 0.29
C GLU A 478 -35.53 -19.05 1.33
N ASP A 479 -36.23 -18.29 2.18
CA ASP A 479 -35.64 -17.52 3.29
C ASP A 479 -34.51 -16.50 2.96
N GLY A 480 -34.41 -16.04 1.70
CA GLY A 480 -33.46 -15.00 1.29
C GLY A 480 -32.01 -15.47 1.10
N GLY A 481 -31.76 -16.78 1.14
CA GLY A 481 -30.49 -17.40 0.72
C GLY A 481 -29.24 -16.89 1.43
N LEU A 482 -28.13 -16.86 0.68
CA LEU A 482 -26.82 -16.44 1.19
C LEU A 482 -26.80 -14.98 1.64
N ARG A 483 -27.64 -14.11 1.04
CA ARG A 483 -27.73 -12.70 1.41
C ARG A 483 -28.33 -12.51 2.80
N ALA A 484 -29.43 -13.20 3.10
CA ALA A 484 -30.01 -13.16 4.43
C ALA A 484 -29.03 -13.66 5.51
N LEU A 485 -28.24 -14.70 5.19
CA LEU A 485 -27.16 -15.15 6.07
C LEU A 485 -26.09 -14.06 6.25
N ALA A 486 -25.69 -13.37 5.18
CA ALA A 486 -24.74 -12.27 5.25
C ALA A 486 -25.25 -11.13 6.15
N ASP A 487 -26.53 -10.75 6.05
CA ASP A 487 -27.11 -9.68 6.87
C ASP A 487 -27.13 -10.04 8.36
N VAL A 488 -27.44 -11.30 8.70
CA VAL A 488 -27.36 -11.80 10.08
C VAL A 488 -25.93 -11.70 10.62
N LEU A 489 -24.94 -12.07 9.81
CA LEU A 489 -23.53 -12.03 10.21
C LEU A 489 -23.01 -10.60 10.36
N LEU A 490 -23.42 -9.69 9.47
CA LEU A 490 -23.15 -8.26 9.59
C LEU A 490 -23.75 -7.66 10.87
N GLY A 491 -24.91 -8.18 11.32
CA GLY A 491 -25.52 -7.82 12.60
C GLY A 491 -24.68 -8.20 13.83
N TYR A 492 -23.91 -9.29 13.78
CA TYR A 492 -22.98 -9.65 14.87
C TYR A 492 -21.71 -8.78 14.85
N GLY A 493 -21.17 -8.52 13.66
CA GLY A 493 -19.99 -7.67 13.43
C GLY A 493 -18.65 -8.29 13.83
N GLU A 494 -17.56 -7.58 13.51
CA GLU A 494 -16.17 -8.05 13.67
C GLU A 494 -15.82 -8.44 15.10
N ARG A 495 -16.29 -7.67 16.10
CA ARG A 495 -15.95 -7.89 17.52
C ARG A 495 -16.40 -9.26 18.03
N HIS A 496 -17.43 -9.85 17.43
CA HIS A 496 -17.91 -11.17 17.80
C HIS A 496 -16.97 -12.30 17.34
N PHE A 497 -16.32 -12.13 16.19
CA PHE A 497 -15.50 -13.16 15.56
C PHE A 497 -14.00 -12.99 15.84
N ASP A 498 -13.48 -11.77 15.72
CA ASP A 498 -12.05 -11.50 15.93
C ASP A 498 -11.72 -11.17 17.39
N GLY A 499 -12.75 -10.91 18.22
CA GLY A 499 -12.59 -10.47 19.60
C GLY A 499 -12.06 -9.03 19.74
N PRO A 500 -12.10 -8.44 20.95
CA PRO A 500 -11.64 -7.08 21.19
C PRO A 500 -10.14 -6.89 20.90
N ALA A 501 -9.77 -5.69 20.48
CA ALA A 501 -8.39 -5.31 20.19
C ALA A 501 -7.46 -5.58 21.40
N ASN A 502 -6.28 -6.15 21.15
CA ASN A 502 -5.21 -6.39 22.13
C ASN A 502 -5.49 -7.38 23.29
N GLN A 503 -6.42 -8.33 23.13
CA GLN A 503 -6.59 -9.43 24.11
C GLN A 503 -5.97 -10.75 23.65
N PRO A 504 -5.40 -11.56 24.57
CA PRO A 504 -4.91 -12.90 24.25
C PRO A 504 -6.10 -13.79 23.84
N GLY A 505 -6.04 -14.38 22.64
CA GLY A 505 -7.14 -15.13 22.02
C GLY A 505 -7.87 -14.40 20.88
N SER A 506 -7.43 -13.19 20.54
CA SER A 506 -7.95 -12.47 19.38
C SER A 506 -7.40 -13.03 18.07
N HIS A 507 -8.28 -13.61 17.24
CA HIS A 507 -7.94 -14.24 15.96
C HIS A 507 -8.23 -13.27 14.81
N ARG A 508 -7.24 -12.47 14.43
CA ARG A 508 -7.37 -11.51 13.33
C ARG A 508 -7.56 -12.23 12.00
N GLY A 509 -8.52 -11.76 11.20
CA GLY A 509 -8.77 -12.26 9.84
C GLY A 509 -9.80 -13.39 9.76
N VAL A 510 -10.39 -13.81 10.89
CA VAL A 510 -11.52 -14.75 10.90
C VAL A 510 -12.76 -14.07 10.33
N TRP A 511 -13.04 -12.83 10.74
CA TRP A 511 -14.14 -12.03 10.22
C TRP A 511 -14.08 -11.85 8.70
N ALA A 512 -12.88 -11.60 8.16
CA ALA A 512 -12.69 -11.56 6.71
C ALA A 512 -13.01 -12.90 6.03
N GLY A 513 -12.63 -14.02 6.65
CA GLY A 513 -13.01 -15.35 6.18
C GLY A 513 -14.52 -15.58 6.21
N VAL A 514 -15.21 -15.14 7.27
CA VAL A 514 -16.68 -15.19 7.37
C VAL A 514 -17.34 -14.41 6.24
N LEU A 515 -16.88 -13.18 5.99
CA LEU A 515 -17.39 -12.35 4.90
C LEU A 515 -17.13 -12.97 3.53
N LEU A 516 -15.95 -13.58 3.34
CA LEU A 516 -15.57 -14.28 2.11
C LEU A 516 -16.51 -15.47 1.83
N MET A 517 -16.83 -16.26 2.85
CA MET A 517 -17.76 -17.40 2.75
C MET A 517 -19.19 -16.98 2.38
N CYS A 518 -19.57 -15.75 2.71
CA CYS A 518 -20.88 -15.19 2.37
C CYS A 518 -20.90 -14.40 1.06
N GLY A 519 -19.78 -14.35 0.33
CA GLY A 519 -19.67 -13.60 -0.93
C GLY A 519 -19.66 -12.08 -0.75
N GLN A 520 -19.37 -11.58 0.46
CA GLN A 520 -19.19 -10.15 0.74
C GLN A 520 -17.72 -9.75 0.49
N PHE A 521 -17.27 -9.89 -0.75
CA PHE A 521 -15.85 -9.81 -1.14
C PHE A 521 -15.22 -8.44 -0.84
N GLU A 522 -15.92 -7.36 -1.16
CA GLU A 522 -15.43 -5.99 -0.95
C GLU A 522 -15.23 -5.68 0.53
N ARG A 523 -16.17 -6.13 1.38
CA ARG A 523 -16.09 -5.98 2.83
C ARG A 523 -14.99 -6.86 3.43
N ALA A 524 -14.80 -8.07 2.91
CA ALA A 524 -13.77 -8.99 3.37
C ALA A 524 -12.36 -8.40 3.18
N VAL A 525 -12.10 -7.81 2.01
CA VAL A 525 -10.82 -7.12 1.74
C VAL A 525 -10.66 -5.90 2.64
N ALA A 526 -11.70 -5.09 2.80
CA ALA A 526 -11.65 -3.92 3.66
C ALA A 526 -11.33 -4.29 5.12
N ALA A 527 -11.94 -5.35 5.64
CA ALA A 527 -11.68 -5.85 6.99
C ALA A 527 -10.22 -6.29 7.20
N LEU A 528 -9.58 -6.91 6.19
CA LEU A 528 -8.15 -7.25 6.27
C LEU A 528 -7.26 -6.02 6.16
N TRP A 529 -7.68 -4.99 5.41
CA TRP A 529 -6.91 -3.77 5.18
C TRP A 529 -6.85 -2.87 6.42
N GLU A 530 -7.84 -2.92 7.30
CA GLU A 530 -7.86 -2.13 8.55
C GLU A 530 -6.73 -2.49 9.52
N HIS A 531 -6.16 -3.70 9.40
CA HIS A 531 -5.09 -4.19 10.28
C HIS A 531 -3.74 -4.23 9.55
N GLN A 532 -2.73 -3.55 10.11
CA GLN A 532 -1.38 -3.47 9.50
C GLN A 532 -0.72 -4.85 9.29
N GLU A 533 -1.03 -5.84 10.14
CA GLU A 533 -0.47 -7.20 10.04
C GLU A 533 -0.96 -7.95 8.78
N THR A 534 -2.18 -7.64 8.31
CA THR A 534 -2.87 -8.30 7.20
C THR A 534 -3.05 -7.42 5.96
N GLU A 535 -2.49 -6.20 5.97
CA GLU A 535 -2.57 -5.22 4.88
C GLU A 535 -2.05 -5.81 3.56
N ILE A 536 -0.93 -6.55 3.61
CA ILE A 536 -0.34 -7.18 2.43
C ILE A 536 -1.32 -8.17 1.82
N GLU A 537 -1.88 -9.08 2.60
CA GLU A 537 -2.76 -10.12 2.08
C GLU A 537 -4.10 -9.56 1.63
N ALA A 538 -4.56 -8.46 2.21
CA ALA A 538 -5.74 -7.74 1.72
C ALA A 538 -5.56 -7.31 0.25
N VAL A 539 -4.40 -6.74 -0.10
CA VAL A 539 -4.09 -6.33 -1.49
C VAL A 539 -4.07 -7.54 -2.42
N HIS A 540 -3.41 -8.62 -2.01
CA HIS A 540 -3.28 -9.82 -2.85
C HIS A 540 -4.61 -10.57 -3.00
N LEU A 541 -5.44 -10.60 -1.95
CA LEU A 541 -6.81 -11.11 -2.03
C LEU A 541 -7.66 -10.26 -2.97
N ALA A 542 -7.52 -8.92 -2.92
CA ALA A 542 -8.21 -8.03 -3.85
C ALA A 542 -7.81 -8.29 -5.31
N ILE A 543 -6.52 -8.51 -5.59
CA ILE A 543 -6.03 -8.85 -6.92
C ILE A 543 -6.58 -10.20 -7.39
N ALA A 544 -6.58 -11.22 -6.54
CA ALA A 544 -7.15 -12.52 -6.87
C ALA A 544 -8.66 -12.43 -7.18
N LEU A 545 -9.41 -11.69 -6.37
CA LEU A 545 -10.85 -11.43 -6.60
C LEU A 545 -11.08 -10.64 -7.90
N ALA A 546 -10.28 -9.60 -8.16
CA ALA A 546 -10.36 -8.83 -9.39
C ALA A 546 -10.03 -9.69 -10.62
N TYR A 547 -9.04 -10.58 -10.52
CA TYR A 547 -8.65 -11.50 -11.58
C TYR A 547 -9.77 -12.46 -11.93
N HIS A 548 -10.49 -13.03 -10.96
CA HIS A 548 -11.64 -13.91 -11.20
C HIS A 548 -12.93 -13.15 -11.57
N GLY A 549 -12.98 -11.85 -11.31
CA GLY A 549 -14.11 -10.99 -11.62
C GLY A 549 -15.15 -10.84 -10.49
N LEU A 550 -14.74 -11.09 -9.25
CA LEU A 550 -15.58 -11.09 -8.04
C LEU A 550 -15.43 -9.80 -7.20
N LEU A 551 -15.00 -8.70 -7.83
CA LEU A 551 -14.78 -7.41 -7.16
C LEU A 551 -15.47 -6.27 -7.92
N ARG A 552 -16.27 -5.48 -7.21
CA ARG A 552 -16.93 -4.28 -7.73
C ARG A 552 -16.10 -3.02 -7.46
N ALA A 553 -15.89 -2.20 -8.48
CA ALA A 553 -15.19 -0.93 -8.36
C ALA A 553 -16.19 0.24 -8.24
N PRO A 554 -15.96 1.21 -7.34
CA PRO A 554 -16.79 2.40 -7.24
C PRO A 554 -16.49 3.37 -8.39
N SER A 555 -17.43 4.29 -8.64
CA SER A 555 -17.14 5.46 -9.49
C SER A 555 -16.19 6.42 -8.77
N ARG A 556 -15.47 7.25 -9.53
CA ARG A 556 -14.56 8.28 -8.99
C ARG A 556 -15.25 9.30 -8.08
N ALA A 557 -16.56 9.51 -8.25
CA ALA A 557 -17.33 10.38 -7.38
C ALA A 557 -17.58 9.77 -5.98
N GLU A 558 -17.61 8.44 -5.90
CA GLU A 558 -17.84 7.68 -4.67
C GLU A 558 -16.55 7.21 -4.01
N THR A 559 -15.39 7.42 -4.64
CA THR A 559 -14.10 7.10 -4.05
C THR A 559 -13.74 8.11 -2.97
N SER A 560 -13.37 7.61 -1.79
CA SER A 560 -12.79 8.42 -0.73
C SER A 560 -11.26 8.27 -0.70
N ASP A 561 -10.56 9.34 -0.30
CA ASP A 561 -9.12 9.28 -0.08
C ASP A 561 -8.75 8.55 1.21
N MET A 562 -9.70 8.38 2.15
CA MET A 562 -9.47 7.87 3.51
C MET A 562 -9.64 6.35 3.63
N THR A 563 -10.70 5.80 3.05
CA THR A 563 -11.04 4.36 3.10
C THR A 563 -11.26 3.82 1.69
N PRO A 564 -10.69 2.63 1.36
CA PRO A 564 -10.88 2.04 0.04
C PRO A 564 -12.31 1.50 -0.17
N LEU A 565 -13.08 1.24 0.89
CA LEU A 565 -14.45 0.75 0.81
C LEU A 565 -15.46 1.89 0.64
N SER A 566 -16.39 1.75 -0.30
CA SER A 566 -17.56 2.60 -0.48
C SER A 566 -18.84 1.85 -0.09
N LEU A 567 -19.61 2.45 0.82
CA LEU A 567 -20.88 1.94 1.34
C LEU A 567 -21.97 2.99 1.10
N SER A 568 -22.31 3.23 -0.17
CA SER A 568 -23.42 4.10 -0.51
C SER A 568 -24.75 3.40 -0.22
N PRO A 569 -25.76 4.08 0.34
CA PRO A 569 -27.09 3.49 0.55
C PRO A 569 -27.84 3.21 -0.78
N ALA A 570 -27.40 3.82 -1.88
CA ALA A 570 -28.02 3.68 -3.20
C ALA A 570 -27.36 2.60 -4.08
N SER A 571 -26.16 2.14 -3.74
CA SER A 571 -25.41 1.17 -4.54
C SER A 571 -24.86 0.01 -3.69
N LEU A 572 -24.56 -1.11 -4.33
CA LEU A 572 -23.95 -2.25 -3.65
C LEU A 572 -22.53 -1.89 -3.18
N PRO A 573 -22.01 -2.54 -2.12
CA PRO A 573 -20.65 -2.32 -1.65
C PRO A 573 -19.63 -2.41 -2.78
N ALA A 574 -18.71 -1.45 -2.81
CA ALA A 574 -17.67 -1.36 -3.84
C ALA A 574 -16.31 -1.04 -3.22
N LEU A 575 -15.23 -1.54 -3.82
CA LEU A 575 -13.87 -1.35 -3.34
C LEU A 575 -13.01 -0.61 -4.37
N SER A 576 -12.41 0.50 -3.95
CA SER A 576 -11.47 1.28 -4.76
C SER A 576 -10.12 0.57 -4.89
N MET A 577 -9.98 -0.20 -5.96
CA MET A 577 -8.76 -0.95 -6.28
C MET A 577 -7.55 -0.02 -6.51
N SER A 578 -7.77 1.15 -7.12
CA SER A 578 -6.74 2.16 -7.37
C SER A 578 -6.20 2.77 -6.07
N THR A 579 -7.07 3.12 -5.12
CA THR A 579 -6.68 3.66 -3.80
C THR A 579 -5.91 2.62 -2.98
N LEU A 580 -6.40 1.37 -2.99
CA LEU A 580 -5.78 0.25 -2.28
C LEU A 580 -4.35 0.00 -2.78
N ILE A 581 -4.18 -0.15 -4.09
CA ILE A 581 -2.88 -0.40 -4.72
C ILE A 581 -1.92 0.78 -4.50
N TRP A 582 -2.39 2.02 -4.66
CA TRP A 582 -1.50 3.16 -4.49
C TRP A 582 -0.98 3.29 -3.07
N ARG A 583 -1.82 3.07 -2.05
CA ARG A 583 -1.40 3.12 -0.64
C ARG A 583 -0.35 2.06 -0.32
N TYR A 584 -0.51 0.87 -0.87
CA TYR A 584 0.46 -0.21 -0.73
C TYR A 584 1.79 0.12 -1.42
N VAL A 585 1.72 0.49 -2.70
CA VAL A 585 2.90 0.72 -3.57
C VAL A 585 3.70 1.96 -3.18
N ARG A 586 3.04 3.01 -2.67
CA ARG A 586 3.70 4.26 -2.25
C ARG A 586 4.83 4.04 -1.24
N GLN A 587 4.77 2.95 -0.47
CA GLN A 587 5.76 2.62 0.55
C GLN A 587 7.14 2.26 -0.05
N PHE A 588 7.17 1.73 -1.28
CA PHE A 588 8.40 1.23 -1.93
C PHE A 588 8.64 1.77 -3.35
N VAL A 589 7.71 2.53 -3.93
CA VAL A 589 7.79 3.07 -5.31
C VAL A 589 9.10 3.80 -5.65
N LYS A 590 9.73 4.47 -4.66
CA LYS A 590 11.00 5.18 -4.87
C LYS A 590 12.16 4.23 -5.13
N MET A 591 12.15 3.07 -4.47
CA MET A 591 13.21 2.06 -4.53
C MET A 591 12.95 1.10 -5.71
N ASP A 592 11.74 0.55 -5.77
CA ASP A 592 11.37 -0.53 -6.68
C ASP A 592 10.17 -0.14 -7.56
N ALA A 593 10.40 0.82 -8.46
CA ALA A 593 9.38 1.33 -9.37
C ALA A 593 8.86 0.27 -10.37
N LYS A 594 9.66 -0.77 -10.66
CA LYS A 594 9.25 -1.87 -11.55
C LYS A 594 8.22 -2.77 -10.88
N GLU A 595 8.46 -3.16 -9.63
CA GLU A 595 7.51 -4.00 -8.88
C GLU A 595 6.23 -3.21 -8.58
N ALA A 596 6.37 -1.92 -8.22
CA ALA A 596 5.26 -0.99 -8.08
C ALA A 596 4.31 -0.99 -9.30
N LEU A 597 4.88 -1.04 -10.51
CA LEU A 597 4.14 -1.06 -11.75
C LEU A 597 3.35 -2.37 -11.96
N GLN A 598 3.86 -3.50 -11.48
CA GLN A 598 3.17 -4.79 -11.57
C GLN A 598 1.81 -4.76 -10.86
N TYR A 599 1.74 -4.10 -9.70
CA TYR A 599 0.46 -3.90 -9.01
C TYR A 599 -0.47 -2.96 -9.78
N VAL A 600 0.06 -1.88 -10.39
CA VAL A 600 -0.78 -0.95 -11.17
C VAL A 600 -1.43 -1.64 -12.38
N TYR A 601 -0.76 -2.60 -13.01
CA TYR A 601 -1.36 -3.42 -14.07
C TYR A 601 -2.58 -4.23 -13.62
N CYS A 602 -2.72 -4.51 -12.32
CA CYS A 602 -3.88 -5.19 -11.77
C CYS A 602 -5.11 -4.26 -11.64
N VAL A 603 -4.93 -2.93 -11.59
CA VAL A 603 -6.08 -1.98 -11.58
C VAL A 603 -6.92 -2.13 -12.86
N CYS A 604 -6.26 -2.34 -14.00
CA CYS A 604 -6.91 -2.52 -15.30
C CYS A 604 -7.73 -3.81 -15.43
N LEU A 605 -7.64 -4.74 -14.45
CA LEU A 605 -8.55 -5.89 -14.37
C LEU A 605 -10.00 -5.43 -14.21
N CYS A 606 -10.24 -4.31 -13.52
CA CYS A 606 -11.57 -3.73 -13.33
C CYS A 606 -12.02 -2.80 -14.48
N GLY A 607 -11.31 -2.76 -15.61
CA GLY A 607 -11.63 -1.86 -16.72
C GLY A 607 -12.81 -2.30 -17.60
N ASP A 608 -13.35 -3.50 -17.40
CA ASP A 608 -14.52 -4.06 -18.11
C ASP A 608 -15.83 -3.87 -17.33
N GLN A 609 -15.78 -3.26 -16.15
CA GLN A 609 -16.98 -2.80 -15.45
C GLN A 609 -17.62 -1.67 -16.27
N GLY A 610 -18.93 -1.44 -16.14
CA GLY A 610 -19.76 -0.65 -17.07
C GLY A 610 -19.13 0.62 -17.65
N ASP A 611 -19.60 1.05 -18.83
CA ASP A 611 -18.91 1.96 -19.76
C ASP A 611 -18.25 3.22 -19.18
N SER A 612 -18.77 3.80 -18.08
CA SER A 612 -18.14 4.91 -17.37
C SER A 612 -17.09 4.46 -16.35
N ILE A 613 -17.46 3.57 -15.43
CA ILE A 613 -16.60 3.10 -14.33
C ILE A 613 -15.36 2.39 -14.88
N GLY A 614 -15.51 1.54 -15.91
CA GLY A 614 -14.38 0.84 -16.52
C GLY A 614 -13.33 1.81 -17.09
N LYS A 615 -13.78 2.88 -17.76
CA LYS A 615 -12.89 3.93 -18.28
C LYS A 615 -12.20 4.69 -17.15
N GLU A 616 -12.94 5.06 -16.10
CA GLU A 616 -12.38 5.73 -14.93
C GLU A 616 -11.29 4.89 -14.25
N GLN A 617 -11.46 3.56 -14.15
CA GLN A 617 -10.44 2.68 -13.58
C GLN A 617 -9.18 2.61 -14.45
N VAL A 618 -9.32 2.58 -15.78
CA VAL A 618 -8.20 2.60 -16.72
C VAL A 618 -7.47 3.94 -16.68
N GLU A 619 -8.20 5.06 -16.67
CA GLU A 619 -7.62 6.40 -16.51
C GLU A 619 -6.89 6.54 -15.16
N SER A 620 -7.45 5.99 -14.09
CA SER A 620 -6.80 5.95 -12.77
C SER A 620 -5.50 5.15 -12.82
N ALA A 621 -5.45 4.01 -13.53
CA ALA A 621 -4.22 3.25 -13.71
C ALA A 621 -3.16 4.03 -14.49
N TRP A 622 -3.56 4.80 -15.51
CA TRP A 622 -2.66 5.70 -16.23
C TRP A 622 -2.14 6.81 -15.31
N ASP A 623 -2.99 7.41 -14.49
CA ASP A 623 -2.58 8.39 -13.47
C ASP A 623 -1.57 7.83 -12.48
N LEU A 624 -1.81 6.62 -11.96
CA LEU A 624 -0.87 5.95 -11.06
C LEU A 624 0.46 5.65 -11.75
N THR A 625 0.43 5.21 -13.01
CA THR A 625 1.64 4.99 -13.82
C THR A 625 2.44 6.29 -13.97
N ARG A 626 1.77 7.41 -14.29
CA ARG A 626 2.40 8.75 -14.36
C ARG A 626 3.04 9.13 -13.02
N ARG A 627 2.35 8.90 -11.90
CA ARG A 627 2.88 9.17 -10.55
C ARG A 627 4.10 8.31 -10.23
N ILE A 628 4.13 7.04 -10.64
CA ILE A 628 5.31 6.17 -10.46
C ILE A 628 6.51 6.72 -11.22
N ILE A 629 6.35 7.11 -12.49
CA ILE A 629 7.43 7.68 -13.30
C ILE A 629 8.05 8.90 -12.63
N VAL A 630 7.19 9.78 -12.08
CA VAL A 630 7.61 11.03 -11.42
C VAL A 630 8.20 10.78 -10.03
N GLN A 631 7.79 9.74 -9.31
CA GLN A 631 8.30 9.47 -7.95
C GLN A 631 9.54 8.59 -7.91
N ALA A 632 9.77 7.78 -8.95
CA ALA A 632 10.93 6.91 -9.06
C ALA A 632 12.26 7.68 -8.94
N ASN A 633 13.28 7.02 -8.40
CA ASN A 633 14.62 7.60 -8.28
C ASN A 633 15.28 7.73 -9.66
N SER A 634 15.90 8.88 -9.93
CA SER A 634 16.66 9.13 -11.15
C SER A 634 17.82 8.14 -11.27
N GLY A 635 18.00 7.51 -12.43
CA GLY A 635 19.08 6.56 -12.64
C GLY A 635 18.82 5.54 -13.76
N PRO A 636 19.67 4.50 -13.89
CA PRO A 636 19.51 3.47 -14.91
C PRO A 636 18.20 2.67 -14.75
N GLY A 637 17.75 2.46 -13.51
CA GLY A 637 16.46 1.80 -13.25
C GLY A 637 15.26 2.61 -13.77
N TRP A 638 15.33 3.93 -13.75
CA TRP A 638 14.31 4.81 -14.34
C TRP A 638 14.32 4.77 -15.87
N GLU A 639 15.50 4.70 -16.49
CA GLU A 639 15.62 4.55 -17.95
C GLU A 639 15.10 3.19 -18.41
N GLU A 640 15.28 2.12 -17.63
CA GLU A 640 14.69 0.82 -17.92
C GLU A 640 13.16 0.80 -17.76
N LEU A 641 12.63 1.59 -16.81
CA LEU A 641 11.19 1.72 -16.58
C LEU A 641 10.47 2.34 -17.79
N VAL A 642 10.91 3.53 -18.21
CA VAL A 642 10.25 4.31 -19.27
C VAL A 642 10.75 3.93 -20.66
N GLY A 643 12.01 3.54 -20.77
CA GLY A 643 12.72 3.38 -22.04
C GLY A 643 13.71 4.53 -22.27
N GLY A 644 14.55 4.37 -23.28
CA GLY A 644 15.63 5.32 -23.53
C GLY A 644 16.25 5.16 -24.90
N PHE A 645 17.32 5.91 -25.12
CA PHE A 645 18.17 5.80 -26.30
C PHE A 645 19.53 5.26 -25.88
N ARG A 646 19.99 4.24 -26.60
CA ARG A 646 21.36 3.76 -26.47
C ARG A 646 22.34 4.78 -27.06
N PRO A 647 23.65 4.70 -26.75
CA PRO A 647 24.66 5.58 -27.32
C PRO A 647 24.76 5.54 -28.86
N ASP A 648 24.29 4.46 -29.48
CA ASP A 648 24.17 4.29 -30.94
C ASP A 648 22.96 5.02 -31.55
N GLY A 649 22.10 5.62 -30.73
CA GLY A 649 20.87 6.30 -31.14
C GLY A 649 19.67 5.37 -31.34
N SER A 650 19.80 4.07 -31.07
CA SER A 650 18.68 3.13 -31.10
C SER A 650 17.77 3.31 -29.87
N ARG A 651 16.46 3.37 -30.08
CA ARG A 651 15.47 3.38 -28.99
C ARG A 651 15.36 1.97 -28.41
N PHE A 652 15.28 1.87 -27.09
CA PHE A 652 14.86 0.65 -26.39
C PHE A 652 13.57 0.89 -25.63
N SER A 653 12.69 -0.11 -25.65
CA SER A 653 11.39 -0.05 -24.99
C SER A 653 11.51 -0.36 -23.51
N GLY A 654 10.98 0.53 -22.68
CA GLY A 654 10.93 0.34 -21.23
C GLY A 654 9.89 -0.68 -20.80
N VAL A 655 9.92 -1.05 -19.53
CA VAL A 655 8.96 -1.99 -18.92
C VAL A 655 7.52 -1.51 -19.11
N ILE A 656 7.24 -0.20 -19.01
CA ILE A 656 5.89 0.33 -19.19
C ILE A 656 5.37 0.08 -20.62
N GLU A 657 6.21 0.26 -21.64
CA GLU A 657 5.83 0.01 -23.05
C GLU A 657 5.64 -1.50 -23.31
N GLN A 658 6.44 -2.36 -22.67
CA GLN A 658 6.26 -3.83 -22.74
C GLN A 658 4.94 -4.27 -22.10
N GLY A 659 4.52 -3.62 -21.02
CA GLY A 659 3.24 -3.85 -20.35
C GLY A 659 2.06 -3.03 -20.89
N ALA A 660 2.20 -2.32 -22.02
CA ALA A 660 1.17 -1.42 -22.54
C ALA A 660 -0.17 -2.13 -22.79
N SER A 661 -0.15 -3.40 -23.20
CA SER A 661 -1.37 -4.20 -23.37
C SER A 661 -2.12 -4.45 -22.07
N LEU A 662 -1.42 -4.54 -20.93
CA LEU A 662 -2.06 -4.68 -19.61
C LEU A 662 -2.73 -3.37 -19.16
N LEU A 663 -2.20 -2.22 -19.61
CA LEU A 663 -2.79 -0.90 -19.40
C LEU A 663 -3.94 -0.58 -20.36
N ARG A 664 -4.35 -1.54 -21.20
CA ARG A 664 -5.36 -1.38 -22.27
C ARG A 664 -5.03 -0.24 -23.24
N LEU A 665 -3.75 -0.04 -23.52
CA LEU A 665 -3.28 0.88 -24.54
C LEU A 665 -3.07 0.10 -25.84
N GLU A 666 -3.86 0.43 -26.87
CA GLU A 666 -3.83 -0.29 -28.15
C GLU A 666 -2.77 0.30 -29.09
N ASP A 667 -2.60 1.62 -29.06
CA ASP A 667 -1.74 2.37 -29.96
C ASP A 667 -0.51 2.96 -29.27
N SER A 668 0.65 2.89 -29.94
CA SER A 668 1.86 3.61 -29.50
C SER A 668 1.66 5.13 -29.45
N LYS A 669 0.75 5.68 -30.28
CA LYS A 669 0.39 7.10 -30.26
C LYS A 669 -0.35 7.45 -28.97
N GLN A 670 -1.30 6.62 -28.57
CA GLN A 670 -2.06 6.80 -27.33
C GLN A 670 -1.14 6.68 -26.11
N PHE A 671 -0.23 5.70 -26.11
CA PHE A 671 0.81 5.58 -25.08
C PHE A 671 1.65 6.85 -24.94
N ASN A 672 2.11 7.42 -26.05
CA ASN A 672 2.89 8.65 -26.03
C ASN A 672 2.09 9.84 -25.50
N GLN A 673 0.83 9.99 -25.91
CA GLN A 673 -0.03 11.11 -25.48
C GLN A 673 -0.47 10.99 -24.02
N GLU A 674 -0.96 9.83 -23.62
CA GLU A 674 -1.57 9.63 -22.30
C GLU A 674 -0.53 9.39 -21.21
N ILE A 675 0.54 8.65 -21.49
CA ILE A 675 1.55 8.32 -20.49
C ILE A 675 2.75 9.27 -20.58
N ILE A 676 3.46 9.28 -21.71
CA ILE A 676 4.78 9.93 -21.79
C ILE A 676 4.69 11.46 -21.72
N ILE A 677 3.86 12.10 -22.54
CA ILE A 677 3.75 13.57 -22.61
C ILE A 677 3.20 14.12 -21.29
N ARG A 678 2.13 13.52 -20.74
CA ARG A 678 1.57 13.97 -19.47
C ARG A 678 2.49 13.68 -18.27
N ALA A 679 3.25 12.58 -18.28
CA ALA A 679 4.29 12.34 -17.28
C ALA A 679 5.43 13.37 -17.39
N ALA A 680 5.77 13.84 -18.59
CA ALA A 680 6.75 14.90 -18.80
C ALA A 680 6.28 16.22 -18.20
N GLN A 681 5.01 16.58 -18.42
CA GLN A 681 4.38 17.76 -17.81
C GLN A 681 4.38 17.68 -16.28
N HIS A 682 3.96 16.55 -15.71
CA HIS A 682 4.03 16.36 -14.25
C HIS A 682 5.47 16.40 -13.72
N SER A 683 6.46 15.92 -14.48
CA SER A 683 7.87 16.00 -14.10
C SER A 683 8.37 17.45 -14.10
N GLU A 684 7.89 18.27 -15.04
CA GLU A 684 8.16 19.70 -15.12
C GLU A 684 7.56 20.46 -13.92
N GLU A 685 6.31 20.17 -13.55
CA GLU A 685 5.66 20.72 -12.35
C GLU A 685 6.35 20.34 -11.04
N ASN A 686 7.05 19.20 -10.99
CA ASN A 686 7.79 18.73 -9.82
C ASN A 686 9.30 19.10 -9.86
N ASP A 687 9.69 20.09 -10.67
CA ASP A 687 11.08 20.58 -10.84
C ASP A 687 12.08 19.50 -11.32
N ARG A 688 11.61 18.42 -11.94
CA ARG A 688 12.43 17.33 -12.49
C ARG A 688 12.67 17.49 -13.99
N ILE A 689 13.27 18.62 -14.35
CA ILE A 689 13.42 19.06 -15.75
C ILE A 689 14.26 18.07 -16.60
N ALA A 690 15.30 17.45 -16.02
CA ALA A 690 16.15 16.50 -16.75
C ALA A 690 15.39 15.25 -17.21
N GLU A 691 14.46 14.76 -16.40
CA GLU A 691 13.60 13.62 -16.71
C GLU A 691 12.50 14.02 -17.71
N ALA A 692 11.89 15.20 -17.52
CA ALA A 692 10.92 15.75 -18.47
C ALA A 692 11.50 15.85 -19.90
N ILE A 693 12.74 16.34 -20.04
CA ILE A 693 13.44 16.41 -21.33
C ILE A 693 13.61 15.02 -21.97
N LYS A 694 13.98 14.00 -21.18
CA LYS A 694 14.11 12.62 -21.67
C LYS A 694 12.76 12.07 -22.13
N LEU A 695 11.69 12.34 -21.38
CA LEU A 695 10.33 11.92 -21.71
C LEU A 695 9.82 12.59 -23.01
N TYR A 696 9.99 13.90 -23.17
CA TYR A 696 9.62 14.59 -24.41
C TYR A 696 10.42 14.07 -25.62
N ASN A 697 11.70 13.72 -25.43
CA ASN A 697 12.52 13.11 -26.48
C ASN A 697 11.99 11.72 -26.88
N LEU A 698 11.55 10.91 -25.92
CA LEU A 698 10.89 9.63 -26.19
C LEU A 698 9.56 9.80 -26.94
N ALA A 699 8.78 10.83 -26.59
CA ALA A 699 7.54 11.18 -27.28
C ALA A 699 7.76 11.76 -28.69
N SER A 700 9.02 11.97 -29.11
CA SER A 700 9.38 12.57 -30.40
C SER A 700 8.92 14.02 -30.60
N ASP A 701 8.64 14.75 -29.52
CA ASP A 701 8.36 16.18 -29.56
C ASP A 701 9.65 17.00 -29.47
N TYR A 702 10.36 17.06 -30.58
CA TYR A 702 11.69 17.66 -30.63
C TYR A 702 11.69 19.18 -30.38
N SER A 703 10.58 19.87 -30.69
CA SER A 703 10.42 21.30 -30.46
C SER A 703 10.42 21.66 -28.97
N THR A 704 9.61 20.94 -28.18
CA THR A 704 9.52 21.18 -26.73
C THR A 704 10.79 20.76 -26.03
N VAL A 705 11.42 19.64 -26.44
CA VAL A 705 12.73 19.21 -25.92
C VAL A 705 13.76 20.34 -25.99
N VAL A 706 13.93 20.95 -27.17
CA VAL A 706 14.94 22.00 -27.36
C VAL A 706 14.57 23.28 -26.60
N SER A 707 13.28 23.59 -26.47
CA SER A 707 12.80 24.71 -25.66
C SER A 707 13.10 24.51 -24.16
N CYS A 708 12.75 23.36 -23.61
CA CYS A 708 13.02 22.99 -22.22
C CYS A 708 14.53 22.95 -21.95
N LEU A 709 15.32 22.40 -22.88
CA LEU A 709 16.79 22.43 -22.80
C LEU A 709 17.35 23.84 -22.77
N ALA A 710 16.84 24.75 -23.62
CA ALA A 710 17.30 26.14 -23.64
C ALA A 710 17.02 26.84 -22.31
N GLN A 711 15.85 26.60 -21.72
CA GLN A 711 15.46 27.16 -20.42
C GLN A 711 16.28 26.55 -19.27
N ALA A 712 16.45 25.22 -19.24
CA ALA A 712 17.21 24.51 -18.22
C ALA A 712 18.70 24.90 -18.22
N LEU A 713 19.33 24.93 -19.41
CA LEU A 713 20.71 25.42 -19.56
C LEU A 713 20.80 26.90 -19.23
N GLY A 714 19.81 27.68 -19.65
CA GLY A 714 19.71 29.10 -19.32
C GLY A 714 19.70 29.35 -17.81
N ASN A 715 19.01 28.52 -17.02
CA ASN A 715 18.95 28.65 -15.56
C ASN A 715 20.26 28.21 -14.88
N THR A 716 20.90 27.17 -15.41
CA THR A 716 22.11 26.58 -14.80
C THR A 716 23.38 27.37 -15.09
N ILE A 717 23.47 28.09 -16.21
CA ILE A 717 24.68 28.83 -16.61
C ILE A 717 25.06 29.93 -15.61
N SER A 718 24.08 30.57 -14.96
CA SER A 718 24.33 31.63 -13.98
C SER A 718 24.82 31.11 -12.61
N GLN A 719 24.81 29.79 -12.39
CA GLN A 719 25.32 29.19 -11.15
C GLN A 719 26.85 29.07 -11.22
N SER A 720 27.54 29.62 -10.22
CA SER A 720 29.01 29.69 -10.16
C SER A 720 29.68 28.36 -9.84
N SER A 721 28.98 27.44 -9.16
CA SER A 721 29.39 26.06 -8.90
C SER A 721 28.42 25.08 -9.55
N PRO A 722 28.87 24.17 -10.44
CA PRO A 722 27.97 23.25 -11.10
C PRO A 722 27.50 22.15 -10.14
N ASP A 723 26.23 22.20 -9.75
CA ASP A 723 25.54 21.09 -9.10
C ASP A 723 25.59 19.85 -9.99
N GLU A 724 25.52 18.66 -9.37
CA GLU A 724 25.48 17.37 -10.07
C GLU A 724 24.31 17.31 -11.08
N LYS A 725 23.18 17.95 -10.74
CA LYS A 725 22.01 18.12 -11.62
C LYS A 725 22.31 18.96 -12.86
N ALA A 726 23.09 20.04 -12.71
CA ALA A 726 23.48 20.89 -13.84
C ALA A 726 24.37 20.14 -14.83
N ARG A 727 25.33 19.36 -14.31
CA ARG A 727 26.20 18.50 -15.14
C ARG A 727 25.42 17.42 -15.88
N ALA A 728 24.41 16.84 -15.23
CA ALA A 728 23.54 15.85 -15.86
C ALA A 728 22.75 16.46 -17.04
N ILE A 729 22.19 17.67 -16.86
CA ILE A 729 21.47 18.40 -17.93
C ILE A 729 22.41 18.75 -19.09
N GLU A 730 23.65 19.15 -18.80
CA GLU A 730 24.65 19.47 -19.82
C GLU A 730 25.02 18.23 -20.66
N LYS A 731 25.22 17.09 -19.99
CA LYS A 731 25.52 15.83 -20.66
C LYS A 731 24.35 15.38 -21.54
N THR A 732 23.12 15.40 -21.02
CA THR A 732 21.93 15.03 -21.80
C THR A 732 21.71 15.97 -22.98
N ALA A 733 21.91 17.28 -22.78
CA ALA A 733 21.81 18.27 -23.86
C ALA A 733 22.82 17.98 -24.99
N ALA A 734 24.08 17.69 -24.65
CA ALA A 734 25.12 17.38 -25.62
C ALA A 734 24.82 16.09 -26.40
N ASP A 735 24.35 15.05 -25.71
CA ASP A 735 24.01 13.76 -26.33
C ASP A 735 22.81 13.89 -27.28
N ILE A 736 21.76 14.61 -26.87
CA ILE A 736 20.56 14.86 -27.70
C ILE A 736 20.92 15.70 -28.94
N LEU A 737 21.69 16.77 -28.78
CA LEU A 737 22.08 17.63 -29.91
C LEU A 737 22.95 16.89 -30.93
N ARG A 738 23.90 16.07 -30.49
CA ARG A 738 24.70 15.22 -31.39
C ARG A 738 23.83 14.28 -32.21
N HIS A 739 22.73 13.77 -31.63
CA HIS A 739 21.78 12.94 -32.36
C HIS A 739 20.92 13.75 -33.34
N TYR A 740 20.41 14.91 -32.93
CA TYR A 740 19.60 15.79 -33.78
C TYR A 740 20.40 16.41 -34.94
N GLU A 741 21.69 16.65 -34.76
CA GLU A 741 22.61 17.07 -35.82
C GLU A 741 22.73 16.02 -36.92
N ARG A 742 22.92 14.74 -36.55
CA ARG A 742 23.02 13.64 -37.53
C ARG A 742 21.71 13.38 -38.28
N THR A 743 20.58 13.62 -37.62
CA THR A 743 19.23 13.34 -38.15
C THR A 743 18.54 14.57 -38.75
N ASN A 744 19.18 15.74 -38.66
CA ASN A 744 18.67 17.07 -39.05
C ASN A 744 17.28 17.41 -38.48
N ARG A 745 17.04 17.10 -37.19
CA ARG A 745 15.77 17.36 -36.48
C ARG A 745 15.83 18.65 -35.64
N ALA A 746 14.66 19.22 -35.33
CA ALA A 746 14.48 20.44 -34.53
C ALA A 746 15.36 21.64 -34.92
N VAL A 747 15.31 22.04 -36.19
CA VAL A 747 16.01 23.24 -36.69
C VAL A 747 15.25 24.50 -36.24
N GLY A 748 15.96 25.48 -35.68
CA GLY A 748 15.36 26.77 -35.28
C GLY A 748 16.16 27.52 -34.21
N LYS A 749 15.66 28.70 -33.83
CA LYS A 749 16.29 29.62 -32.86
C LYS A 749 16.62 28.95 -31.52
N ASN A 750 15.76 28.05 -31.04
CA ASN A 750 15.96 27.36 -29.76
C ASN A 750 17.18 26.44 -29.83
N ARG A 751 17.42 25.76 -30.96
CA ARG A 751 18.58 24.86 -31.14
C ARG A 751 19.88 25.65 -31.16
N GLU A 752 19.89 26.75 -31.89
CA GLU A 752 21.04 27.68 -31.88
C GLU A 752 21.33 28.21 -30.48
N ALA A 753 20.28 28.52 -29.70
CA ALA A 753 20.42 28.93 -28.31
C ALA A 753 21.07 27.83 -27.46
N VAL A 754 20.59 26.59 -27.51
CA VAL A 754 21.19 25.45 -26.77
C VAL A 754 22.66 25.25 -27.14
N ILE A 755 23.00 25.29 -28.43
CA ILE A 755 24.40 25.16 -28.90
C ILE A 755 25.27 26.27 -28.28
N LYS A 756 24.83 27.52 -28.35
CA LYS A 756 25.56 28.66 -27.79
C LYS A 756 25.68 28.59 -26.27
N LEU A 757 24.63 28.15 -25.57
CA LEU A 757 24.62 27.95 -24.12
C LEU A 757 25.62 26.86 -23.68
N LEU A 758 25.68 25.73 -24.40
CA LEU A 758 26.69 24.69 -24.13
C LEU A 758 28.12 25.20 -24.34
N ARG A 759 28.37 25.98 -25.39
CA ARG A 759 29.68 26.60 -25.62
C ARG A 759 30.08 27.58 -24.51
N ILE A 760 29.14 28.40 -24.03
CA ILE A 760 29.38 29.29 -22.89
C ILE A 760 29.80 28.47 -21.65
N ARG A 761 29.17 27.32 -21.43
CA ARG A 761 29.53 26.45 -20.31
C ARG A 761 30.89 25.77 -20.50
N GLU A 762 31.19 25.27 -21.71
CA GLU A 762 32.51 24.74 -22.04
C GLU A 762 33.61 25.78 -21.75
N ALA A 763 33.38 27.04 -22.10
CA ALA A 763 34.29 28.14 -21.79
C ALA A 763 34.43 28.40 -20.27
N LEU A 764 33.33 28.33 -19.52
CA LEU A 764 33.35 28.48 -18.06
C LEU A 764 34.14 27.36 -17.37
N ASN A 765 33.97 26.12 -17.83
CA ASN A 765 34.75 24.97 -17.36
C ASN A 765 36.24 25.08 -17.72
N ALA A 766 36.57 25.57 -18.92
CA ALA A 766 37.95 25.80 -19.35
C ALA A 766 38.64 26.88 -18.51
N LYS A 767 37.93 27.98 -18.19
CA LYS A 767 38.43 29.02 -17.28
C LYS A 767 38.69 28.46 -15.88
N ASN A 768 37.73 27.74 -15.30
CA ASN A 768 37.88 27.15 -13.96
C ASN A 768 39.02 26.12 -13.90
N SER A 769 39.34 25.48 -15.03
CA SER A 769 40.48 24.55 -15.18
C SER A 769 41.82 25.27 -15.39
N GLY A 770 41.88 26.60 -15.29
CA GLY A 770 43.10 27.39 -15.46
C GLY A 770 43.58 27.54 -16.92
N LYS A 771 42.70 27.32 -17.90
CA LYS A 771 43.00 27.44 -19.34
C LYS A 771 42.23 28.62 -19.97
N PRO A 772 42.61 29.88 -19.68
CA PRO A 772 41.87 31.04 -20.16
C PRO A 772 41.98 31.25 -21.68
N ASP A 773 43.07 30.79 -22.31
CA ASP A 773 43.26 30.86 -23.77
C ASP A 773 42.19 30.06 -24.52
N VAL A 774 41.91 28.84 -24.06
CA VAL A 774 40.88 27.95 -24.63
C VAL A 774 39.48 28.52 -24.37
N ALA A 775 39.25 29.11 -23.19
CA ALA A 775 37.97 29.74 -22.88
C ALA A 775 37.66 30.91 -23.82
N LEU A 776 38.67 31.74 -24.14
CA LEU A 776 38.51 32.86 -25.08
C LEU A 776 38.24 32.39 -26.51
N GLU A 777 38.94 31.36 -26.98
CA GLU A 777 38.73 30.77 -28.32
C GLU A 777 37.31 30.20 -28.47
N ILE A 778 36.83 29.48 -27.45
CA ILE A 778 35.46 28.96 -27.44
C ILE A 778 34.45 30.11 -27.47
N MET A 779 34.65 31.16 -26.67
CA MET A 779 33.76 32.32 -26.67
C MET A 779 33.77 33.08 -28.01
N GLU A 780 34.92 33.19 -28.68
CA GLU A 780 35.01 33.74 -30.04
C GLU A 780 34.21 32.92 -31.05
N SER A 781 34.23 31.58 -30.93
CA SER A 781 33.45 30.69 -31.80
C SER A 781 31.93 30.83 -31.66
N THR A 782 31.44 31.40 -30.54
CA THR A 782 29.99 31.60 -30.32
C THR A 782 29.40 32.76 -31.11
N ASP A 783 30.24 33.67 -31.62
CA ASP A 783 29.86 34.88 -32.37
C ASP A 783 28.82 35.74 -31.63
N LEU A 784 28.79 35.63 -30.29
CA LEU A 784 27.92 36.42 -29.41
C LEU A 784 28.51 37.79 -29.08
N ILE A 785 29.84 37.88 -29.01
CA ILE A 785 30.56 39.10 -28.61
C ILE A 785 31.51 39.51 -29.75
N PRO A 786 31.40 40.74 -30.26
CA PRO A 786 32.27 41.25 -31.33
C PRO A 786 33.65 41.63 -30.78
N LEU A 787 34.65 40.75 -30.98
CA LEU A 787 36.02 40.95 -30.47
C LEU A 787 37.01 41.52 -31.51
N THR A 788 36.56 41.81 -32.73
CA THR A 788 37.40 42.26 -33.86
C THR A 788 37.81 43.74 -33.83
N GLY A 789 37.25 44.55 -32.92
CA GLY A 789 37.54 45.99 -32.79
C GLY A 789 37.01 46.86 -33.92
N ASP A 790 35.98 46.40 -34.62
CA ASP A 790 35.25 47.16 -35.64
C ASP A 790 33.94 47.66 -35.04
N VAL A 791 33.84 48.99 -34.85
CA VAL A 791 32.70 49.64 -34.19
C VAL A 791 31.40 49.40 -34.95
N ALA A 792 31.44 49.33 -36.28
CA ALA A 792 30.24 49.09 -37.09
C ALA A 792 29.67 47.67 -36.87
N LYS A 793 30.55 46.66 -36.78
CA LYS A 793 30.16 45.30 -36.42
C LYS A 793 29.64 45.22 -34.99
N THR A 794 30.24 45.97 -34.07
CA THR A 794 29.80 46.03 -32.67
C THR A 794 28.39 46.59 -32.53
N THR A 795 28.08 47.69 -33.23
CA THR A 795 26.74 48.28 -33.23
C THR A 795 25.71 47.34 -33.85
N ARG A 796 26.02 46.74 -35.00
CA ARG A 796 25.13 45.77 -35.67
C ARG A 796 24.81 44.57 -34.78
N ARG A 797 25.81 44.00 -34.10
CA ARG A 797 25.60 42.89 -33.16
C ARG A 797 24.77 43.29 -31.94
N ALA A 798 24.91 44.53 -31.48
CA ALA A 798 24.09 45.05 -30.37
C ALA A 798 22.62 45.26 -30.78
N GLU A 799 22.34 45.52 -32.06
CA GLU A 799 20.98 45.55 -32.60
C GLU A 799 20.39 44.13 -32.72
N GLU A 800 21.16 43.21 -33.31
CA GLU A 800 20.80 41.78 -33.45
C GLU A 800 20.61 41.08 -32.08
N PHE A 801 21.14 41.65 -30.99
CA PHE A 801 20.94 41.14 -29.63
C PHE A 801 19.46 41.05 -29.23
N LYS A 802 18.60 41.95 -29.72
CA LYS A 802 17.16 41.93 -29.44
C LYS A 802 16.46 40.71 -30.03
N ASP A 803 17.00 40.16 -31.11
CA ASP A 803 16.43 39.03 -31.85
C ASP A 803 16.93 37.66 -31.34
N LEU A 804 17.90 37.66 -30.42
CA LEU A 804 18.41 36.46 -29.76
C LEU A 804 17.37 35.84 -28.84
N HIS A 805 17.51 34.55 -28.58
CA HIS A 805 16.63 33.82 -27.66
C HIS A 805 16.68 34.41 -26.23
N GLU A 806 15.55 34.46 -25.54
CA GLU A 806 15.39 35.09 -24.22
C GLU A 806 16.41 34.58 -23.18
N THR A 807 16.72 33.29 -23.21
CA THR A 807 17.70 32.67 -22.29
C THR A 807 19.14 33.17 -22.52
N LEU A 808 19.50 33.49 -23.76
CA LEU A 808 20.79 34.12 -24.08
C LEU A 808 20.80 35.60 -23.65
N GLN A 809 19.66 36.30 -23.76
CA GLN A 809 19.56 37.68 -23.30
C GLN A 809 19.70 37.77 -21.78
N ARG A 810 19.06 36.86 -21.04
CA ARG A 810 19.11 36.82 -19.57
C ARG A 810 20.51 36.55 -19.03
N ASN A 811 21.30 35.74 -19.72
CA ASN A 811 22.66 35.37 -19.32
C ASN A 811 23.74 36.33 -19.84
N LEU A 812 23.37 37.50 -20.37
CA LEU A 812 24.28 38.53 -20.90
C LEU A 812 25.44 38.85 -19.94
N GLN A 813 25.11 39.06 -18.67
CA GLN A 813 26.08 39.44 -17.64
C GLN A 813 27.10 38.32 -17.39
N THR A 814 26.68 37.07 -17.47
CA THR A 814 27.51 35.88 -17.17
C THR A 814 28.58 35.67 -18.23
N TYR A 815 28.24 35.77 -19.53
CA TYR A 815 29.24 35.55 -20.57
C TYR A 815 30.13 36.77 -20.85
N LEU A 816 29.66 37.99 -20.57
CA LEU A 816 30.51 39.19 -20.64
C LEU A 816 31.56 39.21 -19.52
N THR A 817 31.17 38.88 -18.30
CA THR A 817 32.14 38.75 -17.20
C THR A 817 33.11 37.59 -17.44
N LEU A 818 32.63 36.44 -17.94
CA LEU A 818 33.47 35.30 -18.31
C LEU A 818 34.56 35.68 -19.32
N THR A 819 34.21 36.41 -20.38
CA THR A 819 35.16 36.82 -21.42
C THR A 819 36.12 37.89 -20.93
N MET A 820 35.64 38.85 -20.15
CA MET A 820 36.48 39.88 -19.54
C MET A 820 37.52 39.27 -18.57
N ASP A 821 37.08 38.34 -17.72
CA ASP A 821 37.96 37.64 -16.80
C ASP A 821 38.98 36.75 -17.54
N ALA A 822 38.59 36.10 -18.64
CA ALA A 822 39.51 35.33 -19.48
C ALA A 822 40.59 36.22 -20.10
N LEU A 823 40.22 37.41 -20.60
CA LEU A 823 41.18 38.40 -21.12
C LEU A 823 42.13 38.90 -20.03
N ALA A 824 41.63 39.17 -18.81
CA ALA A 824 42.45 39.59 -17.68
C ALA A 824 43.44 38.48 -17.25
N ALA A 825 42.98 37.23 -17.18
CA ALA A 825 43.83 36.09 -16.85
C ALA A 825 44.94 35.85 -17.89
N ILE A 826 44.64 35.98 -19.19
CA ILE A 826 45.64 35.90 -20.27
C ILE A 826 46.67 37.03 -20.11
N GLN A 827 46.23 38.26 -19.87
CA GLN A 827 47.13 39.40 -19.68
C GLN A 827 48.07 39.20 -18.48
N GLN A 828 47.56 38.76 -17.33
CA GLN A 828 48.37 38.45 -16.15
C GLN A 828 49.38 37.33 -16.41
N ARG A 829 48.95 36.26 -17.12
CA ARG A 829 49.82 35.15 -17.51
C ARG A 829 50.93 35.58 -18.46
N VAL A 830 50.62 36.44 -19.43
CA VAL A 830 51.61 36.96 -20.40
C VAL A 830 52.60 37.90 -19.70
N LYS A 831 52.14 38.73 -18.76
CA LYS A 831 53.00 39.60 -17.94
C LYS A 831 53.96 38.82 -17.04
N SER A 832 53.54 37.67 -16.49
CA SER A 832 54.39 36.81 -15.64
C SER A 832 55.27 35.82 -16.42
N SER A 833 54.94 35.52 -17.67
CA SER A 833 55.69 34.56 -18.51
C SER A 833 57.00 35.15 -19.07
N ALA A 834 58.06 34.34 -19.17
CA ALA A 834 59.35 34.70 -19.77
C ALA A 834 59.36 34.64 -21.33
N VAL A 835 58.27 35.09 -21.97
CA VAL A 835 58.14 35.15 -23.44
C VAL A 835 58.91 36.35 -24.00
N GLY A 836 59.46 36.24 -25.22
CA GLY A 836 60.20 37.31 -25.89
C GLY A 836 59.41 38.61 -26.04
N ASP A 837 60.08 39.76 -25.88
CA ASP A 837 59.43 41.08 -25.74
C ASP A 837 58.54 41.48 -26.91
N THR A 838 58.91 41.10 -28.13
CA THR A 838 58.13 41.41 -29.35
C THR A 838 56.81 40.64 -29.38
N THR A 839 56.84 39.33 -29.15
CA THR A 839 55.64 38.48 -29.04
C THR A 839 54.74 38.90 -27.88
N ARG A 840 55.34 39.27 -26.74
CA ARG A 840 54.63 39.75 -25.55
C ARG A 840 53.85 41.06 -25.84
N GLN A 841 54.48 42.03 -26.51
CA GLN A 841 53.82 43.27 -26.92
C GLN A 841 52.69 43.05 -27.93
N MET A 842 52.87 42.14 -28.89
CA MET A 842 51.81 41.80 -29.86
C MET A 842 50.60 41.17 -29.17
N THR A 843 50.80 40.22 -28.25
CA THR A 843 49.69 39.60 -27.52
C THR A 843 48.97 40.59 -26.59
N LEU A 844 49.70 41.46 -25.88
CA LEU A 844 49.10 42.47 -25.01
C LEU A 844 48.30 43.52 -25.78
N SER A 845 48.80 43.95 -26.94
CA SER A 845 48.06 44.88 -27.81
C SER A 845 46.78 44.27 -28.37
N SER A 846 46.80 42.98 -28.72
CA SER A 846 45.62 42.22 -29.15
C SER A 846 44.58 42.10 -28.01
N VAL A 847 45.00 41.70 -26.80
CA VAL A 847 44.12 41.58 -25.63
C VAL A 847 43.49 42.94 -25.27
N ARG A 848 44.27 44.03 -25.29
CA ARG A 848 43.76 45.40 -25.07
C ARG A 848 42.76 45.85 -26.12
N ARG A 849 42.91 45.41 -27.38
CA ARG A 849 41.95 45.70 -28.45
C ARG A 849 40.65 44.92 -28.25
N LYS A 850 40.73 43.64 -27.88
CA LYS A 850 39.58 42.78 -27.58
C LYS A 850 38.78 43.29 -26.37
N SER A 851 39.48 43.68 -25.30
CA SER A 851 38.92 44.28 -24.09
C SER A 851 38.12 45.57 -24.38
N ARG A 852 38.72 46.51 -25.11
CA ARG A 852 38.03 47.73 -25.55
C ARG A 852 36.80 47.46 -26.41
N SER A 853 36.86 46.45 -27.27
CA SER A 853 35.71 46.08 -28.13
C SER A 853 34.54 45.55 -27.31
N LEU A 854 34.83 44.74 -26.29
CA LEU A 854 33.85 44.24 -25.33
C LEU A 854 33.25 45.38 -24.51
N MET A 855 34.05 46.35 -24.07
CA MET A 855 33.55 47.53 -23.33
C MET A 855 32.65 48.43 -24.18
N VAL A 856 32.98 48.64 -25.46
CA VAL A 856 32.10 49.37 -26.40
C VAL A 856 30.77 48.64 -26.56
N PHE A 857 30.79 47.32 -26.71
CA PHE A 857 29.58 46.49 -26.79
C PHE A 857 28.74 46.57 -25.51
N ALA A 858 29.38 46.43 -24.34
CA ALA A 858 28.75 46.55 -23.04
C ALA A 858 28.16 47.95 -22.80
N GLY A 859 28.79 49.00 -23.34
CA GLY A 859 28.31 50.37 -23.29
C GLY A 859 27.01 50.59 -24.07
N ILE A 860 26.87 49.96 -25.24
CA ILE A 860 25.63 50.01 -26.03
C ILE A 860 24.48 49.29 -25.30
N LEU A 861 24.79 48.18 -24.60
CA LEU A 861 23.81 47.37 -23.85
C LEU A 861 23.70 47.72 -22.35
N LYS A 862 24.18 48.90 -21.94
CA LYS A 862 24.31 49.30 -20.53
C LYS A 862 23.02 49.14 -19.71
N TYR A 863 21.86 49.46 -20.28
CA TYR A 863 20.57 49.39 -19.59
C TYR A 863 19.99 47.97 -19.46
N ARG A 864 20.64 46.96 -20.05
CA ARG A 864 20.25 45.54 -19.97
C ARG A 864 21.10 44.75 -18.96
N MET A 865 22.00 45.42 -18.24
CA MET A 865 22.90 44.82 -17.25
C MET A 865 22.84 45.57 -15.94
N SER A 866 23.27 44.93 -14.84
CA SER A 866 23.37 45.60 -13.55
C SER A 866 24.48 46.67 -13.57
N PRO A 867 24.31 47.81 -12.87
CA PRO A 867 25.35 48.84 -12.76
C PRO A 867 26.67 48.31 -12.21
N ASP A 868 26.57 47.35 -11.28
CA ASP A 868 27.73 46.74 -10.63
C ASP A 868 28.56 45.93 -11.63
N VAL A 869 27.93 45.12 -12.48
CA VAL A 869 28.62 44.36 -13.53
C VAL A 869 29.29 45.31 -14.53
N TYR A 870 28.63 46.39 -14.93
CA TYR A 870 29.23 47.37 -15.83
C TYR A 870 30.47 48.04 -15.21
N SER A 871 30.40 48.42 -13.93
CA SER A 871 31.54 49.00 -13.21
C SER A 871 32.68 48.00 -13.02
N TYR A 872 32.37 46.73 -12.79
CA TYR A 872 33.34 45.64 -12.69
C TYR A 872 34.09 45.43 -14.01
N LEU A 873 33.36 45.37 -15.13
CA LEU A 873 33.94 45.26 -16.47
C LEU A 873 34.86 46.46 -16.77
N ALA A 874 34.43 47.68 -16.42
CA ALA A 874 35.24 48.88 -16.60
C ALA A 874 36.52 48.86 -15.75
N ARG A 875 36.46 48.38 -14.50
CA ARG A 875 37.64 48.21 -13.64
C ARG A 875 38.65 47.24 -14.26
N LEU A 876 38.18 46.08 -14.74
CA LEU A 876 39.04 45.10 -15.40
C LEU A 876 39.64 45.62 -16.71
N ASP A 877 38.90 46.39 -17.51
CA ASP A 877 39.46 47.00 -18.73
C ASP A 877 40.60 47.98 -18.42
N VAL A 878 40.48 48.75 -17.33
CA VAL A 878 41.57 49.62 -16.85
C VAL A 878 42.78 48.79 -16.39
N GLU A 879 42.57 47.69 -15.65
CA GLU A 879 43.65 46.77 -15.27
C GLU A 879 44.34 46.13 -16.49
N ILE A 880 43.58 45.87 -17.56
CA ILE A 880 44.11 45.36 -18.83
C ILE A 880 44.88 46.42 -19.63
N ALA A 881 44.45 47.67 -19.54
CA ALA A 881 45.09 48.81 -20.20
C ALA A 881 46.43 49.19 -19.53
N LEU A 882 46.53 49.04 -18.21
CA LEU A 882 47.79 49.14 -17.45
C LEU A 882 48.71 47.93 -17.74
#